data_AF-A0A6M1RG17-F1
#
_entry.id   AF-A0A6M1RG17-F1
#
_cell.length_a   1.000
_cell.length_b   1.000
_cell.length_c   1.000
_cell.angle_alpha   90.00
_cell.angle_beta   90.00
_cell.angle_gamma   90.00
#
_symmetry.space_group_name_H-M   'P 1'
#
loop_
_entity.id
_entity.type
_entity.pdbx_description
1 polymer ?
#
loop_
_entity_poly.entity_id
_entity_poly.type
_entity_poly.pdbx_seq_one_letter_code
_entity_poly.pdbx_strand_id
1 'polypeptide(L)'
;MPEIRLTGCAPTPLAHYLKALGILRLVAEQKDHDATGYWQRDVFVLNSSLDADSLLKFFLHEYSPTPILAPWNGGSGFYPKDNRTALESIAGSTSPRFEVYRRTIAEARSALNRLGLTAKPNAEAKQQLLLLCRSLFPEQALAWLDAAYVLTEHGPKYPPLLGTGGNDGRLEFTNNFMQRLVEVIDPATGHPRGTASALLTGALFGAQEALPLANASVGQFLPGQAGGANAASGFQGASLINPWDYILTLEGSLLFASAVVRRLETTEPGTIAYPFCVRAAAAGYASSAGADEATARGEMWMPLWERPTRLPELAAILAEGRAQIGNRPARHGVDFARAIVGLGVDRGLSAFQRYGFQVRNGLNYFATPLGRFVVRRNARADLICEVDAWLDTLRNIAGPTADRVPASVTRALRDVEEAILSLCQENSATRLQGVLIALGRAEKALARSHSWAAGLDSRPPRTRIWPLHGLSRQWLREADDGSVEFRLATALVSITGSYKNREGQPLRLPLRCHLEPVTFDTRRGTFQWDDNPSNHVVWHEGDFVDLLNAIFTRRLLCATQSGFSELPDHAAYPAPLGDVVAFLDHQTDDARLADLLWGLCLVDWSSPGRQEDSLPATWRDPGDLATPSALFSLLRLLFARPSEQGSLAPIPLVPAVHRWAAAGNGLAASRLAAQRLRASDLAPALGSVDIHGEAARRAAAAILFPLSRRDLERLADLILKPQTQRV
;
A
#
# COMPACT_ATOMS: atom_id res chain seq x y z
N MET A 1 26.69 22.04 -23.51
CA MET A 1 26.44 20.73 -24.13
C MET A 1 25.03 20.77 -24.69
N PRO A 2 24.81 20.40 -25.97
CA PRO A 2 23.45 20.26 -26.52
C PRO A 2 22.58 19.32 -25.65
N GLU A 3 21.29 19.66 -25.56
CA GLU A 3 20.28 18.81 -24.92
C GLU A 3 19.51 18.05 -26.00
N ILE A 4 19.54 16.73 -25.93
CA ILE A 4 18.82 15.85 -26.86
C ILE A 4 17.62 15.26 -26.13
N ARG A 5 16.41 15.59 -26.59
CA ARG A 5 15.16 15.02 -26.06
C ARG A 5 14.89 13.70 -26.75
N LEU A 6 15.00 12.60 -26.01
CA LEU A 6 14.79 11.25 -26.52
C LEU A 6 13.32 10.86 -26.36
N THR A 7 12.46 11.37 -27.24
CA THR A 7 11.00 11.18 -27.19
C THR A 7 10.55 9.73 -27.37
N GLY A 8 11.41 8.83 -27.83
CA GLY A 8 11.17 7.39 -27.80
C GLY A 8 11.38 6.75 -26.42
N CYS A 9 11.95 7.49 -25.46
CA CYS A 9 12.26 7.03 -24.10
C CYS A 9 11.29 7.66 -23.09
N ALA A 10 10.64 6.81 -22.31
CA ALA A 10 9.67 7.21 -21.29
C ALA A 10 9.79 6.29 -20.05
N PRO A 11 9.35 6.73 -18.86
CA PRO A 11 9.34 5.89 -17.66
C PRO A 11 8.52 4.62 -17.79
N THR A 12 7.52 4.61 -18.68
CA THR A 12 6.66 3.45 -18.95
C THR A 12 6.46 3.27 -20.46
N PRO A 13 6.51 2.04 -20.99
CA PRO A 13 6.77 0.75 -20.34
C PRO A 13 8.26 0.52 -19.94
N LEU A 14 8.55 -0.55 -19.19
CA LEU A 14 9.88 -0.80 -18.61
C LEU A 14 11.00 -0.83 -19.66
N ALA A 15 10.74 -1.37 -20.86
CA ALA A 15 11.71 -1.36 -21.95
C ALA A 15 12.16 0.07 -22.31
N HIS A 16 11.26 1.05 -22.31
CA HIS A 16 11.61 2.44 -22.66
C HIS A 16 12.47 3.08 -21.58
N TYR A 17 12.20 2.77 -20.31
CA TYR A 17 13.01 3.22 -19.19
C TYR A 17 14.43 2.66 -19.29
N LEU A 18 14.55 1.34 -19.49
CA LEU A 18 15.87 0.69 -19.62
C LEU A 18 16.61 1.17 -20.87
N LYS A 19 15.92 1.31 -22.01
CA LYS A 19 16.50 1.90 -23.22
C LYS A 19 17.15 3.26 -22.95
N ALA A 20 16.47 4.13 -22.20
CA ALA A 20 17.00 5.43 -21.83
C ALA A 20 18.34 5.31 -21.08
N LEU A 21 18.41 4.39 -20.12
CA LEU A 21 19.62 4.11 -19.36
C LEU A 21 20.72 3.49 -20.22
N GLY A 22 20.35 2.61 -21.16
CA GLY A 22 21.28 2.01 -22.11
C GLY A 22 21.91 3.06 -23.01
N ILE A 23 21.13 4.04 -23.48
CA ILE A 23 21.64 5.17 -24.27
C ILE A 23 22.64 5.99 -23.46
N LEU A 24 22.27 6.41 -22.23
CA LEU A 24 23.18 7.16 -21.36
C LEU A 24 24.47 6.38 -21.11
N ARG A 25 24.37 5.10 -20.76
CA ARG A 25 25.51 4.24 -20.46
C ARG A 25 26.46 4.14 -21.65
N LEU A 26 25.93 3.80 -22.83
CA LEU A 26 26.75 3.59 -24.03
C LEU A 26 27.42 4.88 -24.51
N VAL A 27 26.72 6.02 -24.46
CA VAL A 27 27.32 7.32 -24.80
C VAL A 27 28.41 7.67 -23.79
N ALA A 28 28.14 7.53 -22.49
CA ALA A 28 29.09 7.83 -21.43
C ALA A 28 30.33 6.93 -21.42
N GLU A 29 30.19 5.66 -21.79
CA GLU A 29 31.30 4.70 -21.81
C GLU A 29 32.14 4.81 -23.09
N GLN A 30 31.52 5.04 -24.25
CA GLN A 30 32.18 4.85 -25.55
C GLN A 30 32.45 6.14 -26.32
N LYS A 31 31.82 7.28 -25.97
CA LYS A 31 31.93 8.51 -26.78
C LYS A 31 32.16 9.78 -25.97
N ASP A 32 31.44 9.97 -24.86
CA ASP A 32 31.46 11.21 -24.09
C ASP A 32 31.30 10.94 -22.59
N HIS A 33 32.42 10.81 -21.89
CA HIS A 33 32.47 10.50 -20.45
C HIS A 33 31.78 11.53 -19.55
N ASP A 34 31.56 12.76 -20.03
CA ASP A 34 30.86 13.81 -19.29
C ASP A 34 29.35 13.85 -19.57
N ALA A 35 28.83 12.92 -20.38
CA ALA A 35 27.41 12.85 -20.68
C ALA A 35 26.56 12.66 -19.41
N THR A 36 25.47 13.41 -19.34
CA THR A 36 24.49 13.33 -18.24
C THR A 36 23.10 13.04 -18.78
N GLY A 37 22.29 12.33 -18.01
CA GLY A 37 20.89 12.06 -18.34
C GLY A 37 19.95 12.44 -17.21
N TYR A 38 18.71 12.81 -17.55
CA TYR A 38 17.66 13.12 -16.59
C TYR A 38 16.26 13.01 -17.20
N TRP A 39 15.23 12.94 -16.35
CA TRP A 39 13.84 12.90 -16.78
C TRP A 39 13.22 14.29 -16.74
N GLN A 40 12.50 14.65 -17.81
CA GLN A 40 11.72 15.88 -17.87
C GLN A 40 10.38 15.60 -18.55
N ARG A 41 9.27 15.73 -17.79
CA ARG A 41 7.90 15.50 -18.28
C ARG A 41 7.76 14.16 -19.03
N ASP A 42 8.21 13.08 -18.39
CA ASP A 42 8.19 11.71 -18.92
C ASP A 42 9.01 11.47 -20.20
N VAL A 43 9.91 12.40 -20.56
CA VAL A 43 10.88 12.23 -21.63
C VAL A 43 12.28 12.20 -21.04
N PHE A 44 13.13 11.29 -21.51
CA PHE A 44 14.54 11.27 -21.11
C PHE A 44 15.32 12.31 -21.92
N VAL A 45 16.11 13.13 -21.24
CA VAL A 45 16.97 14.15 -21.84
C VAL A 45 18.42 13.72 -21.65
N LEU A 46 19.16 13.69 -22.75
CA LEU A 46 20.60 13.42 -22.76
C LEU A 46 21.34 14.73 -23.04
N ASN A 47 22.23 15.13 -22.12
CA ASN A 47 23.17 16.23 -22.35
C ASN A 47 24.53 15.61 -22.68
N SER A 48 25.01 15.88 -23.89
CA SER A 48 26.25 15.32 -24.42
C SER A 48 26.95 16.36 -25.31
N SER A 49 28.20 16.12 -25.70
CA SER A 49 28.89 16.77 -26.80
C SER A 49 28.29 16.42 -28.17
N LEU A 50 27.53 15.32 -28.27
CA LEU A 50 26.82 14.91 -29.49
C LEU A 50 25.54 15.73 -29.67
N ASP A 51 25.20 16.05 -30.92
CA ASP A 51 23.86 16.44 -31.33
C ASP A 51 23.04 15.22 -31.79
N ALA A 52 21.79 15.42 -32.20
CA ALA A 52 20.91 14.32 -32.61
C ALA A 52 21.47 13.48 -33.78
N ASP A 53 22.08 14.13 -34.78
CA ASP A 53 22.64 13.46 -35.95
C ASP A 53 23.93 12.70 -35.60
N SER A 54 24.79 13.30 -34.78
CA SER A 54 26.00 12.66 -34.27
C SER A 54 25.68 11.47 -33.37
N LEU A 55 24.59 11.54 -32.60
CA LEU A 55 24.08 10.41 -31.81
C LEU A 55 23.63 9.24 -32.70
N LEU A 56 22.90 9.52 -33.78
CA LEU A 56 22.52 8.49 -34.76
C LEU A 56 23.75 7.84 -35.41
N LYS A 57 24.72 8.66 -35.85
CA LYS A 57 25.98 8.17 -36.45
C LYS A 57 26.77 7.29 -35.48
N PHE A 58 26.84 7.66 -34.21
CA PHE A 58 27.50 6.87 -33.17
C PHE A 58 26.91 5.46 -33.10
N PHE A 59 25.59 5.32 -32.92
CA PHE A 59 24.98 3.98 -32.82
C PHE A 59 25.07 3.18 -34.13
N LEU A 60 24.93 3.82 -35.29
CA LEU A 60 24.96 3.14 -36.58
C LEU A 60 26.36 2.64 -36.96
N HIS A 61 27.42 3.37 -36.60
CA HIS A 61 28.76 3.10 -37.13
C HIS A 61 29.82 2.77 -36.07
N GLU A 62 29.71 3.33 -34.86
CA GLU A 62 30.79 3.27 -33.86
C GLU A 62 30.46 2.35 -32.68
N TYR A 63 29.20 2.30 -32.26
CA TYR A 63 28.75 1.54 -31.08
C TYR A 63 29.27 0.09 -31.08
N SER A 64 30.01 -0.27 -30.04
CA SER A 64 30.51 -1.62 -29.79
C SER A 64 29.58 -2.33 -28.80
N PRO A 65 28.86 -3.41 -29.19
CA PRO A 65 27.94 -4.10 -28.29
C PRO A 65 28.62 -4.78 -27.10
N THR A 66 28.00 -4.70 -25.93
CA THR A 66 28.49 -5.40 -24.74
C THR A 66 28.24 -6.90 -24.87
N PRO A 67 29.18 -7.79 -24.49
CA PRO A 67 28.99 -9.23 -24.58
C PRO A 67 27.93 -9.75 -23.60
N ILE A 68 26.70 -9.92 -24.08
CA ILE A 68 25.56 -10.46 -23.32
C ILE A 68 25.39 -11.94 -23.70
N LEU A 69 25.88 -12.83 -22.85
CA LEU A 69 25.99 -14.27 -23.12
C LEU A 69 25.54 -15.12 -21.92
N ALA A 70 24.82 -16.21 -22.17
CA ALA A 70 24.40 -17.14 -21.12
C ALA A 70 24.70 -18.60 -21.53
N PRO A 71 25.98 -19.01 -21.62
CA PRO A 71 26.34 -20.39 -21.99
C PRO A 71 25.77 -21.45 -21.04
N TRP A 72 25.24 -21.05 -19.88
CA TRP A 72 24.58 -21.92 -18.91
C TRP A 72 23.09 -22.18 -19.19
N ASN A 73 22.48 -21.50 -20.17
CA ASN A 73 21.08 -21.68 -20.55
C ASN A 73 20.94 -22.57 -21.80
N GLY A 74 19.85 -23.35 -21.86
CA GLY A 74 19.44 -23.99 -23.11
C GLY A 74 18.69 -22.99 -23.99
N GLY A 75 19.00 -22.95 -25.28
CA GLY A 75 18.53 -21.93 -26.22
C GLY A 75 19.49 -20.75 -26.41
N SER A 76 20.62 -20.73 -25.70
CA SER A 76 21.64 -19.67 -25.71
C SER A 76 22.46 -19.57 -26.99
N GLY A 77 22.47 -20.64 -27.80
CA GLY A 77 23.26 -20.73 -29.04
C GLY A 77 24.55 -21.51 -28.86
N PHE A 78 24.85 -22.02 -27.67
CA PHE A 78 26.06 -22.80 -27.39
C PHE A 78 25.86 -24.31 -27.54
N TYR A 79 24.63 -24.79 -27.51
CA TYR A 79 24.32 -26.23 -27.58
C TYR A 79 23.80 -26.67 -28.95
N PRO A 80 23.93 -27.96 -29.32
CA PRO A 80 23.53 -28.45 -30.64
C PRO A 80 22.05 -28.24 -31.00
N LYS A 81 21.16 -28.17 -30.01
CA LYS A 81 19.72 -27.96 -30.20
C LYS A 81 19.31 -26.49 -30.25
N ASP A 82 20.26 -25.57 -30.06
CA ASP A 82 19.98 -24.14 -30.02
C ASP A 82 20.01 -23.54 -31.44
N ASN A 83 19.37 -22.38 -31.62
CA ASN A 83 19.63 -21.57 -32.80
C ASN A 83 21.01 -20.91 -32.66
N ARG A 84 21.97 -21.33 -33.50
CA ARG A 84 23.37 -20.91 -33.44
C ARG A 84 23.73 -19.81 -34.46
N THR A 85 22.81 -19.46 -35.37
CA THR A 85 23.13 -18.63 -36.54
C THR A 85 23.74 -17.28 -36.18
N ALA A 86 23.12 -16.56 -35.23
CA ALA A 86 23.62 -15.25 -34.81
C ALA A 86 24.95 -15.37 -34.03
N LEU A 87 25.06 -16.35 -33.14
CA LEU A 87 26.28 -16.60 -32.37
C LEU A 87 27.48 -16.92 -33.28
N GLU A 88 27.32 -17.81 -34.26
CA GLU A 88 28.39 -18.14 -35.21
C GLU A 88 28.74 -16.96 -36.12
N SER A 89 27.73 -16.16 -36.52
CA SER A 89 27.96 -14.96 -37.33
C SER A 89 28.77 -13.90 -36.59
N ILE A 90 28.51 -13.71 -35.29
CA ILE A 90 29.32 -12.83 -34.44
C ILE A 90 30.71 -13.45 -34.22
N ALA A 91 30.79 -14.74 -33.91
CA ALA A 91 32.08 -15.42 -33.68
C ALA A 91 33.02 -15.35 -34.89
N GLY A 92 32.48 -15.45 -36.11
CA GLY A 92 33.21 -15.31 -37.38
C GLY A 92 33.33 -13.88 -37.93
N SER A 93 32.85 -12.88 -37.19
CA SER A 93 32.89 -11.48 -37.63
C SER A 93 34.33 -10.94 -37.75
N THR A 94 34.55 -10.00 -38.67
CA THR A 94 35.81 -9.26 -38.82
C THR A 94 35.71 -7.81 -38.35
N SER A 95 34.49 -7.33 -38.08
CA SER A 95 34.25 -5.98 -37.59
C SER A 95 34.91 -5.74 -36.22
N PRO A 96 35.62 -4.62 -36.01
CA PRO A 96 36.14 -4.22 -34.69
C PRO A 96 35.04 -4.10 -33.62
N ARG A 97 33.81 -3.72 -34.01
CA ARG A 97 32.66 -3.56 -33.11
C ARG A 97 32.33 -4.84 -32.32
N PHE A 98 32.65 -6.01 -32.88
CA PHE A 98 32.36 -7.30 -32.26
C PHE A 98 33.61 -7.96 -31.64
N GLU A 99 34.76 -7.28 -31.59
CA GLU A 99 36.01 -7.87 -31.12
C GLU A 99 35.92 -8.44 -29.69
N VAL A 100 35.44 -7.62 -28.75
CA VAL A 100 35.24 -8.05 -27.36
C VAL A 100 34.21 -9.17 -27.29
N TYR A 101 33.15 -9.10 -28.09
CA TYR A 101 32.11 -10.12 -28.15
C TYR A 101 32.66 -11.47 -28.63
N ARG A 102 33.47 -11.48 -29.70
CA ARG A 102 34.15 -12.68 -30.21
C ARG A 102 35.03 -13.31 -29.15
N ARG A 103 35.84 -12.49 -28.46
CA ARG A 103 36.69 -12.95 -27.37
C ARG A 103 35.86 -13.63 -26.27
N THR A 104 34.76 -13.02 -25.84
CA THR A 104 33.89 -13.62 -24.81
C THR A 104 33.22 -14.91 -25.28
N ILE A 105 32.82 -15.03 -26.56
CA ILE A 105 32.31 -16.29 -27.11
C ILE A 105 33.38 -17.39 -27.05
N ALA A 106 34.63 -17.06 -27.39
CA ALA A 106 35.74 -18.02 -27.32
C ALA A 106 36.00 -18.48 -25.88
N GLU A 107 35.99 -17.56 -24.91
CA GLU A 107 36.12 -17.89 -23.49
C GLU A 107 34.94 -18.71 -22.96
N ALA A 108 33.72 -18.42 -23.39
CA ALA A 108 32.55 -19.23 -23.05
C ALA A 108 32.68 -20.67 -23.59
N ARG A 109 33.17 -20.85 -24.82
CA ARG A 109 33.46 -22.18 -25.38
C ARG A 109 34.58 -22.89 -24.62
N SER A 110 35.63 -22.16 -24.24
CA SER A 110 36.72 -22.67 -23.39
C SER A 110 36.18 -23.16 -22.04
N ALA A 111 35.30 -22.39 -21.40
CA ALA A 111 34.67 -22.77 -20.13
C ALA A 111 33.83 -24.05 -20.25
N LEU A 112 33.01 -24.16 -21.30
CA LEU A 112 32.21 -25.36 -21.57
C LEU A 112 33.09 -26.60 -21.82
N ASN A 113 34.17 -26.44 -22.58
CA ASN A 113 35.11 -27.53 -22.86
C ASN A 113 35.85 -28.00 -21.60
N ARG A 114 36.28 -27.09 -20.73
CA ARG A 114 36.94 -27.42 -19.45
C ARG A 114 36.05 -28.24 -18.52
N LEU A 115 34.74 -28.02 -18.56
CA LEU A 115 33.75 -28.76 -17.77
C LEU A 115 33.14 -29.95 -18.52
N GLY A 116 33.56 -30.22 -19.77
CA GLY A 116 33.03 -31.31 -20.58
C GLY A 116 31.54 -31.19 -20.92
N LEU A 117 30.99 -29.96 -20.96
CA LEU A 117 29.56 -29.73 -21.11
C LEU A 117 29.15 -29.65 -22.59
N THR A 118 28.42 -30.66 -23.05
CA THR A 118 27.88 -30.74 -24.43
C THR A 118 26.37 -30.47 -24.52
N ALA A 119 25.71 -30.35 -23.37
CA ALA A 119 24.30 -30.03 -23.23
C ALA A 119 24.08 -29.10 -22.04
N LYS A 120 22.85 -28.58 -21.90
CA LYS A 120 22.44 -27.73 -20.78
C LYS A 120 22.87 -28.35 -19.44
N PRO A 121 23.61 -27.61 -18.59
CA PRO A 121 24.12 -28.14 -17.34
C PRO A 121 23.00 -28.41 -16.32
N ASN A 122 23.25 -29.38 -15.43
CA ASN A 122 22.47 -29.54 -14.20
C ASN A 122 22.82 -28.44 -13.18
N ALA A 123 22.20 -28.44 -11.99
CA ALA A 123 22.37 -27.36 -11.02
C ALA A 123 23.83 -27.17 -10.55
N GLU A 124 24.53 -28.27 -10.24
CA GLU A 124 25.92 -28.25 -9.76
C GLU A 124 26.89 -27.77 -10.84
N ALA A 125 26.80 -28.37 -12.04
CA ALA A 125 27.62 -27.96 -13.18
C ALA A 125 27.31 -26.52 -13.63
N LYS A 126 26.05 -26.07 -13.49
CA LYS A 126 25.66 -24.69 -13.76
C LYS A 126 26.39 -23.74 -12.81
N GLN A 127 26.43 -24.03 -11.52
CA GLN A 127 27.14 -23.20 -10.54
C GLN A 127 28.65 -23.11 -10.84
N GLN A 128 29.28 -24.23 -11.18
CA GLN A 128 30.70 -24.25 -11.58
C GLN A 128 30.94 -23.45 -12.87
N LEU A 129 30.05 -23.58 -13.86
CA LEU A 129 30.14 -22.84 -15.11
C LEU A 129 29.98 -21.33 -14.88
N LEU A 130 29.07 -20.89 -14.00
CA LEU A 130 28.90 -19.47 -13.66
C LEU A 130 30.19 -18.90 -13.03
N LEU A 131 30.79 -19.62 -12.08
CA LEU A 131 32.08 -19.24 -11.48
C LEU A 131 33.19 -19.12 -12.52
N LEU A 132 33.28 -20.09 -13.43
CA LEU A 132 34.30 -20.13 -14.47
C LEU A 132 34.09 -19.03 -15.52
N CYS A 133 32.84 -18.73 -15.89
CA CYS A 133 32.54 -17.60 -16.77
C CYS A 133 32.98 -16.29 -16.12
N ARG A 134 32.72 -16.09 -14.81
CA ARG A 134 33.16 -14.89 -14.10
C ARG A 134 34.68 -14.72 -14.06
N SER A 135 35.45 -15.81 -14.00
CA SER A 135 36.92 -15.73 -13.97
C SER A 135 37.56 -15.60 -15.35
N LEU A 136 36.93 -16.12 -16.40
CA LEU A 136 37.47 -16.08 -17.77
C LEU A 136 36.98 -14.91 -18.60
N PHE A 137 35.76 -14.43 -18.36
CA PHE A 137 35.19 -13.38 -19.18
C PHE A 137 35.95 -12.06 -19.02
N PRO A 138 36.05 -11.26 -20.09
CA PRO A 138 36.68 -9.96 -19.99
C PRO A 138 35.87 -9.01 -19.12
N GLU A 139 36.54 -7.99 -18.58
CA GLU A 139 35.95 -7.00 -17.66
C GLU A 139 34.64 -6.38 -18.20
N GLN A 140 34.59 -6.10 -19.51
CA GLN A 140 33.41 -5.52 -20.16
C GLN A 140 32.16 -6.42 -20.09
N ALA A 141 32.34 -7.73 -19.90
CA ALA A 141 31.23 -8.69 -19.77
C ALA A 141 30.80 -8.91 -18.31
N LEU A 142 31.55 -8.40 -17.32
CA LEU A 142 31.23 -8.60 -15.91
C LEU A 142 29.93 -7.92 -15.49
N ALA A 143 29.65 -6.72 -16.02
CA ALA A 143 28.39 -6.01 -15.77
C ALA A 143 27.16 -6.84 -16.16
N TRP A 144 27.25 -7.63 -17.23
CA TRP A 144 26.19 -8.57 -17.59
C TRP A 144 26.04 -9.70 -16.56
N LEU A 145 27.14 -10.28 -16.08
CA LEU A 145 27.08 -11.33 -15.06
C LEU A 145 26.49 -10.79 -13.76
N ASP A 146 26.93 -9.61 -13.33
CA ASP A 146 26.45 -8.94 -12.12
C ASP A 146 24.96 -8.58 -12.21
N ALA A 147 24.45 -8.23 -13.40
CA ALA A 147 23.02 -8.03 -13.60
C ALA A 147 22.23 -9.35 -13.70
N ALA A 148 22.84 -10.42 -14.22
CA ALA A 148 22.14 -11.67 -14.48
C ALA A 148 22.02 -12.59 -13.27
N TYR A 149 23.02 -12.63 -12.38
CA TYR A 149 23.01 -13.51 -11.21
C TYR A 149 23.97 -13.07 -10.09
N VAL A 150 23.65 -13.52 -8.87
CA VAL A 150 24.54 -13.50 -7.71
C VAL A 150 24.87 -14.92 -7.29
N LEU A 151 26.13 -15.17 -6.94
CA LEU A 151 26.55 -16.44 -6.36
C LEU A 151 26.52 -16.35 -4.84
N THR A 152 25.79 -17.26 -4.18
CA THR A 152 25.70 -17.36 -2.72
C THR A 152 26.18 -18.72 -2.23
N GLU A 153 26.32 -18.88 -0.91
CA GLU A 153 26.60 -20.18 -0.26
C GLU A 153 25.55 -21.25 -0.61
N HIS A 154 24.32 -20.84 -0.93
CA HIS A 154 23.20 -21.72 -1.33
C HIS A 154 22.99 -21.79 -2.85
N GLY A 155 24.02 -21.47 -3.64
CA GLY A 155 23.98 -21.50 -5.10
C GLY A 155 23.59 -20.17 -5.75
N PRO A 156 23.38 -20.16 -7.09
CA PRO A 156 23.06 -18.95 -7.83
C PRO A 156 21.64 -18.45 -7.55
N LYS A 157 21.50 -17.14 -7.43
CA LYS A 157 20.22 -16.44 -7.29
C LYS A 157 20.11 -15.40 -8.39
N TYR A 158 18.89 -15.17 -8.87
CA TYR A 158 18.65 -14.39 -10.09
C TYR A 158 17.77 -13.18 -9.76
N PRO A 159 18.19 -11.96 -10.12
CA PRO A 159 17.34 -10.78 -10.05
C PRO A 159 16.11 -10.92 -10.97
N PRO A 160 14.95 -10.34 -10.60
CA PRO A 160 13.72 -10.48 -11.39
C PRO A 160 13.83 -9.88 -12.79
N LEU A 161 14.67 -8.85 -12.98
CA LEU A 161 14.80 -8.09 -14.23
C LEU A 161 15.26 -8.95 -15.42
N LEU A 162 16.12 -9.93 -15.18
CA LEU A 162 16.70 -10.80 -16.23
C LEU A 162 16.27 -12.27 -16.08
N GLY A 163 15.16 -12.49 -15.39
CA GLY A 163 14.53 -13.80 -15.24
C GLY A 163 15.42 -14.80 -14.50
N THR A 164 15.70 -15.97 -15.08
CA THR A 164 16.53 -17.01 -14.44
C THR A 164 17.97 -17.06 -14.95
N GLY A 165 18.57 -15.87 -15.07
CA GLY A 165 19.95 -15.69 -15.54
C GLY A 165 20.03 -15.54 -17.06
N GLY A 166 19.23 -14.63 -17.62
CA GLY A 166 19.23 -14.29 -19.05
C GLY A 166 18.08 -14.89 -19.85
N ASN A 167 17.04 -15.41 -19.20
CA ASN A 167 15.89 -16.03 -19.88
C ASN A 167 14.58 -15.82 -19.12
N ASP A 168 13.46 -15.78 -19.85
CA ASP A 168 12.11 -15.80 -19.32
C ASP A 168 11.30 -16.95 -19.92
N GLY A 169 11.03 -17.98 -19.12
CA GLY A 169 10.38 -19.19 -19.60
C GLY A 169 11.20 -19.86 -20.71
N ARG A 170 10.66 -19.89 -21.93
CA ARG A 170 11.34 -20.40 -23.14
C ARG A 170 12.09 -19.33 -23.92
N LEU A 171 11.90 -18.06 -23.60
CA LEU A 171 12.54 -16.96 -24.30
C LEU A 171 13.94 -16.73 -23.75
N GLU A 172 14.95 -16.89 -24.61
CA GLU A 172 16.34 -16.61 -24.27
C GLU A 172 16.71 -15.18 -24.65
N PHE A 173 17.04 -14.35 -23.66
CA PHE A 173 17.35 -12.93 -23.90
C PHE A 173 18.66 -12.76 -24.64
N THR A 174 19.67 -13.56 -24.28
CA THR A 174 21.03 -13.45 -24.83
C THR A 174 21.08 -13.81 -26.32
N ASN A 175 20.41 -14.87 -26.73
CA ASN A 175 20.34 -15.27 -28.13
C ASN A 175 19.47 -14.32 -28.97
N ASN A 176 18.34 -13.85 -28.41
CA ASN A 176 17.52 -12.83 -29.07
C ASN A 176 18.33 -11.53 -29.28
N PHE A 177 19.12 -11.11 -28.30
CA PHE A 177 20.01 -9.94 -28.42
C PHE A 177 20.99 -10.09 -29.57
N MET A 178 21.69 -11.23 -29.65
CA MET A 178 22.60 -11.52 -30.77
C MET A 178 21.90 -11.50 -32.12
N GLN A 179 20.67 -12.04 -32.22
CA GLN A 179 19.88 -12.01 -33.45
C GLN A 179 19.53 -10.56 -33.86
N ARG A 180 19.10 -9.73 -32.92
CA ARG A 180 18.80 -8.31 -33.18
C ARG A 180 20.06 -7.53 -33.58
N LEU A 181 21.22 -7.84 -32.99
CA LEU A 181 22.49 -7.22 -33.36
C LEU A 181 22.86 -7.50 -34.83
N VAL A 182 22.78 -8.75 -35.28
CA VAL A 182 23.11 -9.11 -36.67
C VAL A 182 22.05 -8.69 -37.68
N GLU A 183 20.85 -8.31 -37.24
CA GLU A 183 19.82 -7.69 -38.08
C GLU A 183 20.13 -6.23 -38.39
N VAL A 184 20.69 -5.48 -37.45
CA VAL A 184 20.95 -4.04 -37.61
C VAL A 184 22.40 -3.71 -37.96
N ILE A 185 23.35 -4.57 -37.60
CA ILE A 185 24.79 -4.43 -37.89
C ILE A 185 25.23 -5.61 -38.76
N ASP A 186 25.88 -5.33 -39.88
CA ASP A 186 26.52 -6.38 -40.66
C ASP A 186 27.79 -6.90 -39.99
N PRO A 187 27.90 -8.19 -39.59
CA PRO A 187 29.06 -8.69 -38.86
C PRO A 187 30.36 -8.70 -39.68
N ALA A 188 30.28 -8.76 -41.00
CA ALA A 188 31.45 -8.72 -41.87
C ALA A 188 32.05 -7.31 -41.95
N THR A 189 31.22 -6.31 -42.24
CA THR A 189 31.67 -4.94 -42.52
C THR A 189 31.56 -3.98 -41.32
N GLY A 190 30.69 -4.27 -40.35
CA GLY A 190 30.35 -3.37 -39.25
C GLY A 190 29.39 -2.25 -39.61
N HIS A 191 28.97 -2.15 -40.88
CA HIS A 191 28.05 -1.13 -41.37
C HIS A 191 26.59 -1.44 -41.01
N PRO A 192 25.73 -0.40 -40.90
CA PRO A 192 24.31 -0.60 -40.66
C PRO A 192 23.63 -1.31 -41.84
N ARG A 193 22.68 -2.19 -41.55
CA ARG A 193 21.83 -2.83 -42.56
C ARG A 193 20.65 -1.93 -42.94
N GLY A 194 20.01 -2.19 -44.09
CA GLY A 194 19.17 -1.21 -44.81
C GLY A 194 18.14 -0.43 -43.99
N THR A 195 17.41 -1.08 -43.09
CA THR A 195 16.36 -0.43 -42.27
C THR A 195 16.84 0.05 -40.90
N ALA A 196 18.12 -0.19 -40.55
CA ALA A 196 18.66 0.07 -39.21
C ALA A 196 18.60 1.55 -38.83
N SER A 197 18.80 2.47 -39.78
CA SER A 197 18.73 3.92 -39.52
C SER A 197 17.32 4.37 -39.16
N ALA A 198 16.30 3.97 -39.92
CA ALA A 198 14.90 4.33 -39.64
C ALA A 198 14.44 3.73 -38.31
N LEU A 199 14.80 2.47 -38.04
CA LEU A 199 14.51 1.79 -36.77
C LEU A 199 15.17 2.49 -35.58
N LEU A 200 16.41 2.99 -35.73
CA LEU A 200 17.10 3.72 -34.68
C LEU A 200 16.44 5.08 -34.42
N THR A 201 16.11 5.84 -35.45
CA THR A 201 15.37 7.11 -35.31
C THR A 201 14.05 6.89 -34.60
N GLY A 202 13.33 5.80 -34.93
CA GLY A 202 12.13 5.36 -34.21
C GLY A 202 12.39 5.08 -32.73
N ALA A 203 13.45 4.34 -32.40
CA ALA A 203 13.81 3.99 -31.03
C ALA A 203 14.18 5.22 -30.19
N LEU A 204 14.95 6.17 -30.74
CA LEU A 204 15.42 7.35 -30.00
C LEU A 204 14.35 8.45 -29.90
N PHE A 205 13.63 8.72 -30.99
CA PHE A 205 12.77 9.90 -31.12
C PHE A 205 11.28 9.59 -31.30
N GLY A 206 10.87 8.31 -31.32
CA GLY A 206 9.46 7.93 -31.38
C GLY A 206 8.78 8.24 -32.71
N ALA A 207 9.50 8.10 -33.83
CA ALA A 207 8.98 8.39 -35.17
C ALA A 207 7.70 7.60 -35.51
N GLN A 208 6.69 8.28 -36.08
CA GLN A 208 5.36 7.75 -36.42
C GLN A 208 5.29 6.97 -37.75
N GLU A 209 6.42 6.72 -38.40
CA GLU A 209 6.44 6.02 -39.68
C GLU A 209 6.13 4.52 -39.52
N ALA A 210 5.60 3.89 -40.58
CA ALA A 210 5.40 2.45 -40.62
C ALA A 210 6.76 1.73 -40.66
N LEU A 211 7.32 1.46 -39.49
CA LEU A 211 8.62 0.80 -39.35
C LEU A 211 8.50 -0.71 -39.63
N PRO A 212 9.47 -1.32 -40.32
CA PRO A 212 9.52 -2.76 -40.54
C PRO A 212 9.97 -3.46 -39.25
N LEU A 213 9.03 -3.66 -38.33
CA LEU A 213 9.29 -4.32 -37.05
C LEU A 213 9.57 -5.81 -37.25
N ALA A 214 10.49 -6.36 -36.45
CA ALA A 214 10.83 -7.79 -36.49
C ALA A 214 9.74 -8.61 -35.77
N ASN A 215 9.35 -9.76 -36.33
CA ASN A 215 8.46 -10.70 -35.65
C ASN A 215 9.26 -11.52 -34.63
N ALA A 216 9.25 -11.09 -33.38
CA ALA A 216 9.97 -11.75 -32.30
C ALA A 216 9.36 -11.42 -30.94
N SER A 217 9.47 -12.36 -30.01
CA SER A 217 8.96 -12.21 -28.65
C SER A 217 9.65 -11.07 -27.91
N VAL A 218 8.86 -10.11 -27.43
CA VAL A 218 9.38 -8.92 -26.71
C VAL A 218 9.79 -9.22 -25.25
N GLY A 219 9.43 -10.40 -24.75
CA GLY A 219 9.69 -10.82 -23.37
C GLY A 219 8.93 -9.96 -22.37
N GLN A 220 9.48 -9.87 -21.15
CA GLN A 220 8.77 -9.27 -20.03
C GLN A 220 8.73 -7.73 -20.05
N PHE A 221 9.52 -7.06 -20.90
CA PHE A 221 9.78 -5.61 -20.81
C PHE A 221 8.75 -4.72 -21.53
N LEU A 222 8.02 -5.25 -22.51
CA LEU A 222 7.05 -4.51 -23.33
C LEU A 222 5.73 -5.29 -23.49
N PRO A 223 4.91 -5.40 -22.42
CA PRO A 223 3.69 -6.22 -22.45
C PRO A 223 2.73 -5.86 -23.60
N GLY A 224 2.65 -4.58 -23.97
CA GLY A 224 1.75 -4.10 -25.02
C GLY A 224 2.08 -4.58 -26.44
N GLN A 225 3.29 -5.09 -26.71
CA GLN A 225 3.70 -5.62 -28.03
C GLN A 225 4.03 -7.12 -28.00
N ALA A 226 3.67 -7.81 -26.92
CA ALA A 226 3.90 -9.25 -26.76
C ALA A 226 3.10 -10.14 -27.74
N GLY A 227 2.22 -9.54 -28.55
CA GLY A 227 1.32 -10.24 -29.47
C GLY A 227 0.21 -11.01 -28.74
N GLY A 228 -0.58 -11.78 -29.48
CA GLY A 228 -1.65 -12.61 -28.93
C GLY A 228 -3.06 -12.07 -29.19
N ALA A 229 -4.03 -12.54 -28.39
CA ALA A 229 -5.44 -12.24 -28.62
C ALA A 229 -5.71 -10.73 -28.51
N ASN A 230 -6.41 -10.16 -29.50
CA ASN A 230 -6.73 -8.73 -29.59
C ASN A 230 -5.52 -7.77 -29.68
N ALA A 231 -4.35 -8.26 -30.08
CA ALA A 231 -3.14 -7.43 -30.26
C ALA A 231 -3.06 -6.69 -31.61
N ALA A 232 -4.04 -6.87 -32.50
CA ALA A 232 -4.15 -6.19 -33.79
C ALA A 232 -5.64 -6.01 -34.16
N SER A 233 -5.94 -5.42 -35.31
CA SER A 233 -7.31 -5.23 -35.86
C SER A 233 -8.07 -6.55 -36.17
N GLY A 234 -7.62 -7.68 -35.63
CA GLY A 234 -8.23 -9.01 -35.70
C GLY A 234 -8.02 -9.78 -34.38
N PHE A 235 -8.57 -11.00 -34.30
CA PHE A 235 -8.56 -11.79 -33.05
C PHE A 235 -7.17 -12.22 -32.57
N GLN A 236 -6.11 -12.12 -33.39
CA GLN A 236 -4.72 -12.40 -33.04
C GLN A 236 -3.77 -11.41 -33.71
N GLY A 237 -2.72 -10.96 -33.02
CA GLY A 237 -1.63 -10.15 -33.56
C GLY A 237 -0.26 -10.77 -33.33
N ALA A 238 0.69 -10.52 -34.24
CA ALA A 238 2.08 -10.97 -34.11
C ALA A 238 2.82 -10.16 -33.02
N SER A 239 3.87 -10.76 -32.44
CA SER A 239 4.76 -10.03 -31.53
C SER A 239 5.78 -9.28 -32.37
N LEU A 240 5.66 -7.95 -32.39
CA LEU A 240 6.50 -7.09 -33.20
C LEU A 240 7.44 -6.30 -32.30
N ILE A 241 8.72 -6.25 -32.68
CA ILE A 241 9.74 -5.54 -31.93
C ILE A 241 10.64 -4.72 -32.84
N ASN A 242 10.99 -3.52 -32.40
CA ASN A 242 12.10 -2.80 -32.99
C ASN A 242 13.43 -3.37 -32.44
N PRO A 243 14.32 -3.89 -33.29
CA PRO A 243 15.61 -4.45 -32.85
C PRO A 243 16.42 -3.50 -31.96
N TRP A 244 16.43 -2.20 -32.26
CA TRP A 244 17.15 -1.21 -31.44
C TRP A 244 16.55 -1.02 -30.06
N ASP A 245 15.22 -1.08 -29.91
CA ASP A 245 14.58 -1.02 -28.60
C ASP A 245 15.02 -2.21 -27.74
N TYR A 246 15.10 -3.41 -28.31
CA TYR A 246 15.55 -4.60 -27.60
C TYR A 246 17.02 -4.51 -27.18
N ILE A 247 17.89 -4.09 -28.12
CA ILE A 247 19.32 -3.94 -27.88
C ILE A 247 19.55 -2.95 -26.73
N LEU A 248 19.00 -1.73 -26.85
CA LEU A 248 19.19 -0.68 -25.87
C LEU A 248 18.53 -1.00 -24.52
N THR A 249 17.42 -1.73 -24.52
CA THR A 249 16.77 -2.22 -23.29
C THR A 249 17.69 -3.16 -22.51
N LEU A 250 18.26 -4.17 -23.19
CA LEU A 250 19.17 -5.10 -22.53
C LEU A 250 20.45 -4.41 -22.09
N GLU A 251 20.99 -3.51 -22.90
CA GLU A 251 22.12 -2.67 -22.48
C GLU A 251 21.78 -1.88 -21.21
N GLY A 252 20.63 -1.20 -21.15
CA GLY A 252 20.23 -0.47 -19.93
C GLY A 252 20.07 -1.35 -18.69
N SER A 253 19.71 -2.61 -18.85
CA SER A 253 19.54 -3.54 -17.73
C SER A 253 20.84 -3.81 -16.96
N LEU A 254 22.01 -3.63 -17.59
CA LEU A 254 23.32 -3.88 -16.96
C LEU A 254 23.62 -2.92 -15.80
N LEU A 255 22.94 -1.79 -15.71
CA LEU A 255 23.08 -0.87 -14.57
C LEU A 255 22.43 -1.39 -13.28
N PHE A 256 21.56 -2.40 -13.38
CA PHE A 256 20.95 -3.07 -12.24
C PHE A 256 21.80 -4.25 -11.78
N ALA A 257 23.08 -3.99 -11.54
CA ALA A 257 24.00 -4.97 -10.99
C ALA A 257 23.55 -5.39 -9.58
N SER A 258 23.62 -6.68 -9.32
CA SER A 258 23.22 -7.30 -8.06
C SER A 258 24.42 -7.50 -7.15
N ALA A 259 24.25 -7.23 -5.84
CA ALA A 259 25.33 -7.29 -4.87
C ALA A 259 24.99 -8.21 -3.68
N VAL A 260 26.02 -8.88 -3.14
CA VAL A 260 25.92 -9.59 -1.85
C VAL A 260 26.17 -8.58 -0.73
N VAL A 261 25.18 -8.36 0.14
CA VAL A 261 25.36 -7.50 1.32
C VAL A 261 25.45 -8.36 2.57
N ARG A 262 26.59 -8.31 3.26
CA ARG A 262 26.80 -8.96 4.56
C ARG A 262 26.55 -7.94 5.67
N ARG A 263 25.62 -8.23 6.58
CA ARG A 263 25.36 -7.37 7.76
C ARG A 263 26.35 -7.76 8.86
N LEU A 264 27.19 -6.82 9.30
CA LEU A 264 28.23 -7.08 10.31
C LEU A 264 27.67 -7.19 11.76
N GLU A 265 26.40 -6.87 11.99
CA GLU A 265 25.80 -6.76 13.34
C GLU A 265 24.77 -7.86 13.71
N THR A 266 24.44 -8.77 12.79
CA THR A 266 23.49 -9.86 13.06
C THR A 266 23.94 -11.15 12.40
N THR A 267 23.86 -12.26 13.14
CA THR A 267 24.17 -13.65 12.73
C THR A 267 23.17 -14.23 11.72
N GLU A 268 22.51 -13.38 10.91
CA GLU A 268 21.63 -13.83 9.83
C GLU A 268 22.44 -14.08 8.55
N PRO A 269 22.05 -15.06 7.71
CA PRO A 269 22.72 -15.31 6.43
C PRO A 269 22.74 -14.04 5.57
N GLY A 270 23.82 -13.83 4.82
CA GLY A 270 23.95 -12.69 3.90
C GLY A 270 22.72 -12.60 2.99
N THR A 271 22.00 -11.49 3.06
CA THR A 271 20.81 -11.25 2.23
C THR A 271 21.25 -10.56 0.95
N ILE A 272 20.67 -10.97 -0.18
CA ILE A 272 21.02 -10.40 -1.49
C ILE A 272 20.29 -9.06 -1.64
N ALA A 273 21.02 -8.03 -2.06
CA ALA A 273 20.43 -6.75 -2.40
C ALA A 273 20.38 -6.63 -3.93
N TYR A 274 19.17 -6.50 -4.45
CA TYR A 274 18.94 -6.07 -5.83
C TYR A 274 18.48 -4.61 -5.77
N PRO A 275 19.01 -3.73 -6.65
CA PRO A 275 18.68 -2.31 -6.60
C PRO A 275 17.17 -2.07 -6.62
N PHE A 276 16.66 -1.44 -5.55
CA PHE A 276 15.26 -1.06 -5.41
C PHE A 276 14.25 -2.20 -5.66
N CYS A 277 14.62 -3.42 -5.27
CA CYS A 277 13.78 -4.61 -5.41
C CYS A 277 13.27 -5.08 -4.05
N VAL A 278 11.99 -5.43 -4.00
CA VAL A 278 11.34 -5.99 -2.81
C VAL A 278 10.44 -7.15 -3.20
N ARG A 279 9.90 -7.87 -2.21
CA ARG A 279 8.85 -8.86 -2.47
C ARG A 279 7.62 -8.17 -3.03
N ALA A 280 6.89 -8.87 -3.89
CA ALA A 280 5.63 -8.35 -4.40
C ALA A 280 4.63 -8.15 -3.24
N ALA A 281 3.72 -7.20 -3.42
CA ALA A 281 2.55 -7.00 -2.58
C ALA A 281 1.33 -6.90 -3.49
N ALA A 282 0.32 -7.75 -3.28
CA ALA A 282 -0.92 -7.75 -4.08
C ALA A 282 -1.87 -6.57 -3.77
N ALA A 283 -1.33 -5.36 -3.62
CA ALA A 283 -2.06 -4.14 -3.27
C ALA A 283 -1.67 -2.94 -4.16
N GLY A 284 -2.59 -1.99 -4.33
CA GLY A 284 -2.34 -0.70 -4.99
C GLY A 284 -2.43 -0.69 -6.52
N TYR A 285 -3.15 -1.64 -7.13
CA TYR A 285 -3.54 -1.60 -8.56
C TYR A 285 -4.82 -2.41 -8.80
N ALA A 286 -5.64 -1.99 -9.77
CA ALA A 286 -7.02 -2.45 -9.94
C ALA A 286 -7.18 -3.96 -10.25
N SER A 287 -6.15 -4.60 -10.81
CA SER A 287 -6.19 -6.02 -11.19
C SER A 287 -5.44 -6.94 -10.21
N SER A 288 -5.13 -6.49 -8.98
CA SER A 288 -4.34 -7.30 -8.06
C SER A 288 -5.13 -8.50 -7.53
N ALA A 289 -4.48 -9.65 -7.45
CA ALA A 289 -4.99 -10.85 -6.78
C ALA A 289 -3.94 -11.41 -5.82
N GLY A 290 -4.36 -11.98 -4.68
CA GLY A 290 -3.43 -12.55 -3.70
C GLY A 290 -2.56 -13.69 -4.28
N ALA A 291 -3.08 -14.43 -5.26
CA ALA A 291 -2.34 -15.45 -5.99
C ALA A 291 -1.20 -14.87 -6.86
N ASP A 292 -1.29 -13.60 -7.26
CA ASP A 292 -0.24 -12.93 -8.03
C ASP A 292 1.00 -12.72 -7.15
N GLU A 293 0.85 -12.51 -5.84
CA GLU A 293 1.99 -12.32 -4.92
C GLU A 293 2.79 -13.60 -4.72
N ALA A 294 2.12 -14.76 -4.63
CA ALA A 294 2.77 -16.05 -4.46
C ALA A 294 3.55 -16.51 -5.69
N THR A 295 3.15 -16.06 -6.89
CA THR A 295 3.75 -16.45 -8.18
C THR A 295 4.63 -15.37 -8.81
N ALA A 296 4.62 -14.14 -8.28
CA ALA A 296 5.45 -13.06 -8.77
C ALA A 296 6.94 -13.28 -8.47
N ARG A 297 7.81 -12.86 -9.40
CA ARG A 297 9.27 -12.87 -9.20
C ARG A 297 9.75 -11.78 -8.23
N GLY A 298 8.92 -10.77 -7.97
CA GLY A 298 9.21 -9.63 -7.11
C GLY A 298 8.59 -8.34 -7.66
N GLU A 299 8.87 -7.24 -6.96
CA GLU A 299 8.58 -5.88 -7.39
C GLU A 299 9.87 -5.09 -7.51
N MET A 300 9.98 -4.30 -8.57
CA MET A 300 11.08 -3.35 -8.74
C MET A 300 10.55 -1.93 -8.84
N TRP A 301 11.30 -1.01 -8.25
CA TRP A 301 10.96 0.40 -8.20
C TRP A 301 12.02 1.19 -8.98
N MET A 302 11.64 1.66 -10.16
CA MET A 302 12.56 2.32 -11.09
C MET A 302 12.68 3.80 -10.69
N PRO A 303 13.87 4.28 -10.32
CA PRO A 303 14.06 5.64 -9.86
C PRO A 303 13.89 6.65 -11.01
N LEU A 304 13.27 7.79 -10.71
CA LEU A 304 13.17 8.95 -11.59
C LEU A 304 13.86 10.12 -10.90
N TRP A 305 14.53 10.95 -11.69
CA TRP A 305 15.29 12.10 -11.22
C TRP A 305 15.27 13.20 -12.28
N GLU A 306 15.31 14.45 -11.84
CA GLU A 306 15.14 15.62 -12.72
C GLU A 306 16.43 16.41 -12.94
N ARG A 307 17.46 16.14 -12.14
CA ARG A 307 18.77 16.82 -12.25
C ARG A 307 19.66 16.07 -13.24
N PRO A 308 20.45 16.76 -14.08
CA PRO A 308 21.44 16.09 -14.92
C PRO A 308 22.40 15.25 -14.08
N THR A 309 22.43 13.93 -14.31
CA THR A 309 23.22 12.97 -13.53
C THR A 309 24.20 12.23 -14.44
N ARG A 310 25.46 12.12 -14.02
CA ARG A 310 26.50 11.38 -14.75
C ARG A 310 26.38 9.88 -14.53
N LEU A 311 26.94 9.08 -15.44
CA LEU A 311 26.91 7.62 -15.32
C LEU A 311 27.47 7.09 -13.98
N PRO A 312 28.65 7.54 -13.46
CA PRO A 312 29.17 7.05 -12.18
C PRO A 312 28.27 7.37 -10.98
N GLU A 313 27.60 8.53 -11.01
CA GLU A 313 26.65 8.94 -9.97
C GLU A 313 25.42 8.04 -9.99
N LEU A 314 24.85 7.80 -11.17
CA LEU A 314 23.71 6.89 -11.34
C LEU A 314 24.07 5.45 -10.92
N ALA A 315 25.26 4.98 -11.29
CA ALA A 315 25.74 3.66 -10.90
C ALA A 315 25.90 3.54 -9.38
N ALA A 316 26.38 4.58 -8.68
CA ALA A 316 26.46 4.60 -7.23
C ALA A 316 25.08 4.53 -6.55
N ILE A 317 24.11 5.30 -7.05
CA ILE A 317 22.73 5.29 -6.54
C ILE A 317 22.09 3.91 -6.70
N LEU A 318 22.25 3.28 -7.87
CA LEU A 318 21.72 1.94 -8.14
C LEU A 318 22.45 0.87 -7.32
N ALA A 319 23.78 0.95 -7.20
CA ALA A 319 24.57 0.01 -6.41
C ALA A 319 24.21 0.05 -4.92
N GLU A 320 23.87 1.23 -4.38
CA GLU A 320 23.32 1.32 -3.04
C GLU A 320 21.90 0.73 -3.01
N GLY A 321 20.99 1.24 -3.85
CA GLY A 321 19.69 0.63 -4.12
C GLY A 321 18.79 0.45 -2.87
N ARG A 322 19.03 1.22 -1.81
CA ARG A 322 18.41 1.03 -0.49
C ARG A 322 17.07 1.74 -0.37
N ALA A 323 16.15 1.07 0.32
CA ALA A 323 14.93 1.66 0.87
C ALA A 323 14.78 1.19 2.32
N GLN A 324 14.62 2.14 3.24
CA GLN A 324 14.54 1.89 4.67
C GLN A 324 13.30 2.55 5.28
N ILE A 325 12.75 1.91 6.30
CA ILE A 325 11.70 2.45 7.16
C ILE A 325 12.25 2.43 8.57
N GLY A 326 12.47 3.62 9.14
CA GLY A 326 13.20 3.74 10.41
C GLY A 326 14.55 3.02 10.33
N ASN A 327 14.75 2.00 11.17
CA ASN A 327 16.01 1.27 11.28
C ASN A 327 16.01 -0.09 10.54
N ARG A 328 15.00 -0.37 9.70
CA ARG A 328 14.89 -1.64 8.96
C ARG A 328 14.79 -1.42 7.45
N PRO A 329 15.29 -2.37 6.62
CA PRO A 329 15.05 -2.35 5.18
C PRO A 329 13.57 -2.60 4.85
N ALA A 330 13.13 -2.07 3.71
CA ALA A 330 11.83 -2.36 3.14
C ALA A 330 11.77 -3.83 2.65
N ARG A 331 10.70 -4.55 2.99
CA ARG A 331 10.57 -5.99 2.66
C ARG A 331 9.66 -6.25 1.46
N HIS A 332 8.66 -5.40 1.26
CA HIS A 332 7.62 -5.53 0.23
C HIS A 332 7.19 -4.18 -0.34
N GLY A 333 6.31 -4.17 -1.36
CA GLY A 333 5.87 -2.94 -2.03
C GLY A 333 5.31 -1.85 -1.09
N VAL A 334 4.48 -2.23 -0.10
CA VAL A 334 3.91 -1.28 0.88
C VAL A 334 5.00 -0.62 1.74
N ASP A 335 6.01 -1.39 2.12
CA ASP A 335 7.16 -0.89 2.87
C ASP A 335 7.96 0.10 2.01
N PHE A 336 8.19 -0.24 0.74
CA PHE A 336 8.94 0.62 -0.17
C PHE A 336 8.23 1.97 -0.37
N ALA A 337 6.90 1.97 -0.51
CA ALA A 337 6.11 3.20 -0.59
C ALA A 337 6.26 4.06 0.67
N ARG A 338 6.26 3.45 1.86
CA ARG A 338 6.51 4.14 3.13
C ARG A 338 7.93 4.69 3.20
N ALA A 339 8.93 3.94 2.75
CA ALA A 339 10.32 4.40 2.67
C ALA A 339 10.47 5.64 1.78
N ILE A 340 9.78 5.68 0.63
CA ILE A 340 9.77 6.85 -0.27
C ILE A 340 9.28 8.10 0.47
N VAL A 341 8.14 8.00 1.16
CA VAL A 341 7.52 9.18 1.81
C VAL A 341 8.09 9.51 3.19
N GLY A 342 8.80 8.57 3.80
CA GLY A 342 9.62 8.74 5.00
C GLY A 342 11.03 9.27 4.70
N LEU A 343 11.38 9.50 3.42
CA LEU A 343 12.72 9.89 2.97
C LEU A 343 13.82 8.88 3.34
N GLY A 344 13.46 7.60 3.42
CA GLY A 344 14.36 6.48 3.64
C GLY A 344 14.92 5.87 2.35
N VAL A 345 14.89 6.62 1.25
CA VAL A 345 15.48 6.30 -0.06
C VAL A 345 16.62 7.28 -0.38
N ASP A 346 17.44 6.95 -1.37
CA ASP A 346 18.61 7.76 -1.73
C ASP A 346 18.26 9.22 -2.13
N ARG A 347 19.14 10.16 -1.74
CA ARG A 347 18.90 11.61 -1.78
C ARG A 347 19.26 12.20 -3.14
N GLY A 348 18.25 12.35 -4.00
CA GLY A 348 18.39 12.95 -5.33
C GLY A 348 17.32 12.52 -6.31
N LEU A 349 16.55 11.50 -5.93
CA LEU A 349 15.45 10.94 -6.69
C LEU A 349 14.17 11.75 -6.45
N SER A 350 13.42 12.02 -7.52
CA SER A 350 12.16 12.77 -7.49
C SER A 350 10.93 11.88 -7.41
N ALA A 351 11.00 10.67 -7.97
CA ALA A 351 9.92 9.69 -7.94
C ALA A 351 10.42 8.27 -8.17
N PHE A 352 9.56 7.28 -7.98
CA PHE A 352 9.76 5.90 -8.41
C PHE A 352 8.57 5.42 -9.23
N GLN A 353 8.86 4.72 -10.34
CA GLN A 353 7.89 3.96 -11.10
C GLN A 353 7.87 2.51 -10.60
N ARG A 354 6.75 2.08 -10.02
CA ARG A 354 6.57 0.73 -9.47
C ARG A 354 6.24 -0.27 -10.58
N TYR A 355 6.92 -1.40 -10.60
CA TYR A 355 6.68 -2.53 -11.49
C TYR A 355 6.52 -3.84 -10.74
N GLY A 356 5.47 -4.60 -11.07
CA GLY A 356 5.29 -5.97 -10.64
C GLY A 356 5.55 -6.95 -11.78
N PHE A 357 6.29 -8.01 -11.51
CA PHE A 357 6.56 -9.07 -12.49
C PHE A 357 5.55 -10.20 -12.31
N GLN A 358 4.47 -10.17 -13.11
CA GLN A 358 3.32 -11.07 -12.98
C GLN A 358 3.30 -12.13 -14.08
N VAL A 359 2.85 -13.34 -13.73
CA VAL A 359 2.62 -14.42 -14.68
C VAL A 359 1.31 -14.18 -15.42
N ARG A 360 1.35 -14.09 -16.76
CA ARG A 360 0.14 -13.83 -17.57
C ARG A 360 -0.09 -14.83 -18.70
N ASN A 361 0.94 -15.58 -19.14
CA ASN A 361 0.80 -16.61 -20.17
C ASN A 361 1.76 -17.79 -19.92
N GLY A 362 1.29 -18.82 -19.20
CA GLY A 362 2.12 -19.97 -18.85
C GLY A 362 3.25 -19.60 -17.89
N LEU A 363 4.51 -19.73 -18.32
CA LEU A 363 5.69 -19.39 -17.51
C LEU A 363 6.30 -18.02 -17.87
N ASN A 364 5.64 -17.24 -18.73
CA ASN A 364 6.11 -15.92 -19.17
C ASN A 364 5.63 -14.83 -18.22
N TYR A 365 6.54 -13.93 -17.88
CA TYR A 365 6.28 -12.82 -16.96
C TYR A 365 6.09 -11.53 -17.75
N PHE A 366 5.28 -10.61 -17.20
CA PHE A 366 5.17 -9.25 -17.70
C PHE A 366 5.49 -8.26 -16.58
N ALA A 367 6.38 -7.31 -16.89
CA ALA A 367 6.64 -6.15 -16.05
C ALA A 367 5.49 -5.16 -16.19
N THR A 368 4.51 -5.28 -15.31
CA THR A 368 3.30 -4.47 -15.32
C THR A 368 3.53 -3.21 -14.47
N PRO A 369 3.34 -1.99 -15.02
CA PRO A 369 3.42 -0.78 -14.22
C PRO A 369 2.26 -0.74 -13.22
N LEU A 370 2.58 -0.58 -11.93
CA LEU A 370 1.60 -0.61 -10.83
C LEU A 370 1.34 0.77 -10.20
N GLY A 371 1.99 1.82 -10.70
CA GLY A 371 1.79 3.20 -10.23
C GLY A 371 3.11 3.94 -10.02
N ARG A 372 2.99 5.25 -9.79
CA ARG A 372 4.12 6.15 -9.55
C ARG A 372 4.02 6.76 -8.16
N PHE A 373 5.15 6.89 -7.49
CA PHE A 373 5.25 7.44 -6.15
C PHE A 373 6.28 8.57 -6.14
N VAL A 374 5.83 9.77 -5.77
CA VAL A 374 6.71 10.95 -5.69
C VAL A 374 7.48 10.91 -4.38
N VAL A 375 8.78 11.15 -4.43
CA VAL A 375 9.65 11.27 -3.25
C VAL A 375 9.35 12.61 -2.59
N ARG A 376 8.55 12.57 -1.52
CA ARG A 376 8.18 13.75 -0.73
C ARG A 376 7.90 13.35 0.70
N ARG A 377 8.22 14.23 1.65
CA ARG A 377 7.94 13.96 3.06
C ARG A 377 6.43 13.90 3.31
N ASN A 378 5.95 12.79 3.86
CA ASN A 378 4.59 12.65 4.38
C ASN A 378 4.62 12.36 5.88
N ALA A 379 4.34 13.37 6.71
CA ALA A 379 4.32 13.22 8.17
C ALA A 379 3.21 12.27 8.66
N ARG A 380 2.06 12.21 7.97
CA ARG A 380 0.95 11.31 8.35
C ARG A 380 1.32 9.83 8.18
N ALA A 381 2.23 9.51 7.27
CA ALA A 381 2.69 8.13 7.07
C ALA A 381 3.54 7.62 8.24
N ASP A 382 4.11 8.50 9.08
CA ASP A 382 4.89 8.08 10.26
C ASP A 382 4.01 7.44 11.33
N LEU A 383 2.73 7.83 11.39
CA LEU A 383 1.77 7.26 12.33
C LEU A 383 1.62 5.75 12.14
N ILE A 384 1.86 5.25 10.92
CA ILE A 384 1.84 3.80 10.62
C ILE A 384 2.90 3.05 11.43
N CYS A 385 3.97 3.69 11.87
CA CYS A 385 4.98 3.06 12.72
C CYS A 385 4.39 2.54 14.04
N GLU A 386 3.31 3.16 14.56
CA GLU A 386 2.62 2.70 15.78
C GLU A 386 1.92 1.34 15.58
N VAL A 387 1.60 0.96 14.34
CA VAL A 387 0.94 -0.31 14.00
C VAL A 387 1.88 -1.36 13.42
N ASP A 388 3.17 -1.06 13.23
CA ASP A 388 4.10 -1.93 12.50
C ASP A 388 4.21 -3.34 13.08
N ALA A 389 4.35 -3.47 14.40
CA ALA A 389 4.46 -4.79 15.04
C ALA A 389 3.20 -5.64 14.84
N TRP A 390 2.03 -5.00 14.86
CA TRP A 390 0.74 -5.65 14.65
C TRP A 390 0.56 -6.03 13.17
N LEU A 391 0.90 -5.14 12.23
CA LEU A 391 0.87 -5.41 10.79
C LEU A 391 1.82 -6.52 10.38
N ASP A 392 3.04 -6.53 10.91
CA ASP A 392 4.02 -7.60 10.68
C ASP A 392 3.46 -8.94 11.16
N THR A 393 2.85 -8.96 12.35
CA THR A 393 2.21 -10.17 12.89
C THR A 393 1.07 -10.63 11.99
N LEU A 394 0.15 -9.71 11.61
CA LEU A 394 -0.97 -10.01 10.73
C LEU A 394 -0.50 -10.56 9.38
N ARG A 395 0.46 -9.90 8.72
CA ARG A 395 1.00 -10.36 7.43
C ARG A 395 1.69 -11.71 7.55
N ASN A 396 2.39 -11.99 8.65
CA ASN A 396 3.03 -13.29 8.85
C ASN A 396 2.02 -14.44 8.96
N ILE A 397 0.86 -14.22 9.61
CA ILE A 397 -0.14 -15.27 9.83
C ILE A 397 -1.27 -15.30 8.78
N ALA A 398 -1.49 -14.21 8.04
CA ALA A 398 -2.56 -14.04 7.06
C ALA A 398 -2.07 -13.76 5.64
N GLY A 399 -0.75 -13.69 5.43
CA GLY A 399 -0.15 -13.39 4.14
C GLY A 399 -0.35 -14.50 3.10
N PRO A 400 0.14 -14.30 1.86
CA PRO A 400 -0.17 -15.18 0.73
C PRO A 400 0.34 -16.63 0.88
N THR A 401 1.36 -16.85 1.71
CA THR A 401 1.94 -18.17 1.98
C THR A 401 1.28 -18.86 3.17
N ALA A 402 0.31 -18.23 3.83
CA ALA A 402 -0.36 -18.78 4.99
C ALA A 402 -1.55 -19.66 4.57
N ASP A 403 -1.64 -20.84 5.17
CA ASP A 403 -2.73 -21.79 4.93
C ASP A 403 -3.89 -21.56 5.90
N ARG A 404 -5.11 -21.89 5.45
CA ARG A 404 -6.34 -21.89 6.26
C ARG A 404 -6.67 -20.52 6.89
N VAL A 405 -6.39 -19.45 6.16
CA VAL A 405 -6.76 -18.08 6.55
C VAL A 405 -8.23 -17.81 6.17
N PRO A 406 -9.07 -17.29 7.08
CA PRO A 406 -10.42 -16.84 6.73
C PRO A 406 -10.38 -15.76 5.65
N ALA A 407 -11.23 -15.90 4.62
CA ALA A 407 -11.25 -14.98 3.48
C ALA A 407 -11.50 -13.51 3.87
N SER A 408 -12.24 -13.26 4.96
CA SER A 408 -12.47 -11.93 5.52
C SER A 408 -11.17 -11.30 6.05
N VAL A 409 -10.29 -12.08 6.68
CA VAL A 409 -9.02 -11.60 7.22
C VAL A 409 -8.03 -11.33 6.08
N THR A 410 -7.95 -12.22 5.07
CA THR A 410 -7.13 -12.00 3.88
C THR A 410 -7.55 -10.72 3.14
N ARG A 411 -8.87 -10.48 3.00
CA ARG A 411 -9.39 -9.26 2.39
C ARG A 411 -9.03 -8.03 3.22
N ALA A 412 -9.21 -8.09 4.54
CA ALA A 412 -8.89 -6.97 5.41
C ALA A 412 -7.41 -6.60 5.40
N LEU A 413 -6.49 -7.58 5.37
CA LEU A 413 -5.05 -7.33 5.21
C LEU A 413 -4.79 -6.55 3.91
N ARG A 414 -5.38 -6.98 2.80
CA ARG A 414 -5.25 -6.29 1.51
C ARG A 414 -5.81 -4.87 1.55
N ASP A 415 -6.98 -4.68 2.16
CA ASP A 415 -7.62 -3.36 2.29
C ASP A 415 -6.73 -2.40 3.09
N VAL A 416 -6.07 -2.88 4.15
CA VAL A 416 -5.10 -2.11 4.94
C VAL A 416 -3.88 -1.73 4.09
N GLU A 417 -3.31 -2.68 3.36
CA GLU A 417 -2.15 -2.42 2.48
C GLU A 417 -2.47 -1.41 1.37
N GLU A 418 -3.66 -1.52 0.78
CA GLU A 418 -4.14 -0.59 -0.26
C GLU A 418 -4.39 0.82 0.30
N ALA A 419 -4.96 0.92 1.49
CA ALA A 419 -5.13 2.20 2.18
C ALA A 419 -3.79 2.87 2.50
N ILE A 420 -2.79 2.11 2.96
CA ILE A 420 -1.43 2.61 3.22
C ILE A 420 -0.78 3.11 1.93
N LEU A 421 -0.87 2.34 0.84
CA LEU A 421 -0.33 2.75 -0.46
C LEU A 421 -0.99 4.04 -0.95
N SER A 422 -2.31 4.16 -0.79
CA SER A 422 -3.07 5.37 -1.15
C SER A 422 -2.62 6.60 -0.35
N LEU A 423 -2.37 6.45 0.96
CA LEU A 423 -1.81 7.50 1.81
C LEU A 423 -0.39 7.88 1.39
N CYS A 424 0.43 6.92 0.95
CA CYS A 424 1.77 7.21 0.44
C CYS A 424 1.74 7.95 -0.90
N GLN A 425 0.74 7.71 -1.75
CA GLN A 425 0.55 8.47 -2.98
C GLN A 425 0.04 9.88 -2.70
N GLU A 426 -0.90 10.03 -1.77
CA GLU A 426 -1.59 11.28 -1.48
C GLU A 426 -1.63 11.57 0.03
N ASN A 427 -0.90 12.60 0.45
CA ASN A 427 -0.91 13.05 1.84
C ASN A 427 -2.16 13.89 2.14
N SER A 428 -3.22 13.27 2.64
CA SER A 428 -4.43 13.97 3.11
C SER A 428 -5.05 13.30 4.34
N ALA A 429 -5.85 14.05 5.10
CA ALA A 429 -6.61 13.55 6.25
C ALA A 429 -7.55 12.42 5.84
N THR A 430 -8.25 12.55 4.71
CA THR A 430 -9.15 11.52 4.17
C THR A 430 -8.43 10.22 3.85
N ARG A 431 -7.19 10.25 3.32
CA ARG A 431 -6.41 9.02 3.10
C ARG A 431 -6.00 8.38 4.42
N LEU A 432 -5.65 9.17 5.43
CA LEU A 432 -5.36 8.66 6.78
C LEU A 432 -6.61 8.05 7.44
N GLN A 433 -7.79 8.67 7.28
CA GLN A 433 -9.06 8.05 7.68
C GLN A 433 -9.28 6.70 6.99
N GLY A 434 -8.94 6.60 5.70
CA GLY A 434 -9.00 5.34 4.96
C GLY A 434 -8.16 4.23 5.61
N VAL A 435 -6.97 4.57 6.12
CA VAL A 435 -6.12 3.63 6.89
C VAL A 435 -6.79 3.25 8.21
N LEU A 436 -7.31 4.21 8.97
CA LEU A 436 -8.04 3.93 10.22
C LEU A 436 -9.25 3.02 10.00
N ILE A 437 -10.06 3.29 8.97
CA ILE A 437 -11.22 2.47 8.60
C ILE A 437 -10.76 1.06 8.22
N ALA A 438 -9.71 0.93 7.42
CA ALA A 438 -9.19 -0.39 7.03
C ALA A 438 -8.68 -1.19 8.24
N LEU A 439 -7.98 -0.55 9.19
CA LEU A 439 -7.58 -1.18 10.45
C LEU A 439 -8.79 -1.61 11.28
N GLY A 440 -9.82 -0.76 11.39
CA GLY A 440 -11.07 -1.10 12.07
C GLY A 440 -11.80 -2.28 11.44
N ARG A 441 -11.84 -2.35 10.10
CA ARG A 441 -12.39 -3.50 9.37
C ARG A 441 -11.57 -4.77 9.57
N ALA A 442 -10.25 -4.65 9.71
CA ALA A 442 -9.39 -5.78 10.05
C ALA A 442 -9.67 -6.31 11.47
N GLU A 443 -9.80 -5.44 12.46
CA GLU A 443 -10.21 -5.83 13.81
C GLU A 443 -11.60 -6.49 13.82
N LYS A 444 -12.57 -5.91 13.10
CA LYS A 444 -13.90 -6.53 12.90
C LYS A 444 -13.80 -7.93 12.30
N ALA A 445 -12.93 -8.14 11.31
CA ALA A 445 -12.72 -9.45 10.70
C ALA A 445 -12.08 -10.45 11.68
N LEU A 446 -11.11 -10.01 12.49
CA LEU A 446 -10.47 -10.83 13.52
C LEU A 446 -11.47 -11.20 14.63
N ALA A 447 -12.31 -10.25 15.07
CA ALA A 447 -13.36 -10.49 16.06
C ALA A 447 -14.36 -11.56 15.59
N ARG A 448 -14.78 -11.51 14.32
CA ARG A 448 -15.66 -12.53 13.71
C ARG A 448 -14.98 -13.89 13.57
N SER A 449 -13.66 -13.91 13.42
CA SER A 449 -12.83 -15.11 13.35
C SER A 449 -12.05 -15.30 14.65
N HIS A 450 -12.69 -15.12 15.81
CA HIS A 450 -12.00 -15.09 17.11
C HIS A 450 -11.20 -16.36 17.41
N SER A 451 -11.75 -17.57 17.18
CA SER A 451 -11.00 -18.83 17.34
C SER A 451 -9.74 -18.86 16.46
N TRP A 452 -9.84 -18.24 15.29
CA TRP A 452 -8.72 -18.05 14.40
C TRP A 452 -7.70 -17.06 15.00
N ALA A 453 -8.13 -15.84 15.34
CA ALA A 453 -7.26 -14.81 15.91
C ALA A 453 -6.56 -15.25 17.21
N ALA A 454 -7.25 -16.03 18.06
CA ALA A 454 -6.74 -16.55 19.31
C ALA A 454 -5.74 -17.74 19.16
N GLY A 455 -5.61 -18.29 17.94
CA GLY A 455 -4.74 -19.45 17.67
C GLY A 455 -5.29 -20.80 18.14
N LEU A 456 -6.58 -20.87 18.46
CA LEU A 456 -7.21 -22.04 19.11
C LEU A 456 -7.66 -23.13 18.13
N ASP A 457 -7.77 -22.83 16.84
CA ASP A 457 -8.28 -23.77 15.82
C ASP A 457 -7.20 -24.63 15.13
N SER A 458 -5.92 -24.47 15.49
CA SER A 458 -4.79 -25.17 14.85
C SER A 458 -3.98 -26.04 15.83
N ARG A 459 -3.33 -27.09 15.30
CA ARG A 459 -2.39 -27.94 16.04
C ARG A 459 -1.09 -28.10 15.24
N PRO A 460 0.08 -27.61 15.73
CA PRO A 460 0.26 -26.80 16.95
C PRO A 460 -0.48 -25.45 16.89
N PRO A 461 -0.71 -24.78 18.04
CA PRO A 461 -1.35 -23.46 18.07
C PRO A 461 -0.52 -22.46 17.26
N ARG A 462 -1.16 -21.71 16.36
CA ARG A 462 -0.50 -20.62 15.65
C ARG A 462 -0.25 -19.44 16.61
N THR A 463 0.59 -18.51 16.17
CA THR A 463 0.79 -17.24 16.87
C THR A 463 -0.54 -16.50 17.03
N ARG A 464 -0.88 -16.18 18.29
CA ARG A 464 -2.04 -15.35 18.65
C ARG A 464 -1.80 -13.91 18.20
N ILE A 465 -2.78 -13.31 17.52
CA ILE A 465 -2.80 -11.87 17.25
C ILE A 465 -3.67 -11.19 18.30
N TRP A 466 -3.08 -10.19 18.98
CA TRP A 466 -3.78 -9.40 19.99
C TRP A 466 -4.62 -8.30 19.32
N PRO A 467 -5.73 -7.86 19.94
CA PRO A 467 -6.51 -6.74 19.40
C PRO A 467 -5.63 -5.51 19.28
N LEU A 468 -5.67 -4.82 18.14
CA LEU A 468 -4.95 -3.58 17.94
C LEU A 468 -5.45 -2.52 18.92
N HIS A 469 -4.57 -1.84 19.64
CA HIS A 469 -4.92 -0.79 20.57
C HIS A 469 -3.75 0.18 20.78
N GLY A 470 -4.02 1.30 21.43
CA GLY A 470 -2.98 2.22 21.89
C GLY A 470 -2.50 3.20 20.84
N LEU A 471 -3.24 3.40 19.73
CA LEU A 471 -2.88 4.41 18.74
C LEU A 471 -2.91 5.80 19.39
N SER A 472 -1.92 6.62 19.11
CA SER A 472 -1.80 7.93 19.74
C SER A 472 -2.92 8.89 19.31
N ARG A 473 -3.13 9.94 20.10
CA ARG A 473 -4.07 11.03 19.76
C ARG A 473 -3.69 11.78 18.48
N GLN A 474 -2.48 11.61 17.95
CA GLN A 474 -2.09 12.21 16.68
C GLN A 474 -2.92 11.65 15.52
N TRP A 475 -3.30 10.37 15.55
CA TRP A 475 -4.21 9.79 14.57
C TRP A 475 -5.55 10.53 14.50
N LEU A 476 -6.10 10.92 15.66
CA LEU A 476 -7.34 11.68 15.71
C LEU A 476 -7.18 13.07 15.07
N ARG A 477 -6.10 13.78 15.40
CA ARG A 477 -5.86 15.15 14.90
C ARG A 477 -5.54 15.18 13.41
N GLU A 478 -4.68 14.28 12.96
CA GLU A 478 -4.20 14.25 11.58
C GLU A 478 -5.21 13.66 10.60
N ALA A 479 -6.16 12.86 11.09
CA ALA A 479 -7.23 12.28 10.29
C ALA A 479 -8.50 13.14 10.28
N ASP A 480 -8.59 14.23 11.05
CA ASP A 480 -9.76 15.10 11.02
C ASP A 480 -9.89 15.81 9.67
N ASP A 481 -10.92 15.45 8.90
CA ASP A 481 -11.26 16.08 7.61
C ASP A 481 -12.35 17.16 7.76
N GLY A 482 -12.78 17.45 9.00
CA GLY A 482 -13.85 18.40 9.29
C GLY A 482 -15.26 17.88 8.99
N SER A 483 -15.43 16.60 8.67
CA SER A 483 -16.76 16.01 8.43
C SER A 483 -17.58 15.84 9.70
N VAL A 484 -18.92 15.87 9.55
CA VAL A 484 -19.87 15.62 10.64
C VAL A 484 -19.71 14.18 11.15
N GLU A 485 -19.54 13.22 10.24
CA GLU A 485 -19.38 11.81 10.59
C GLU A 485 -18.15 11.55 11.46
N PHE A 486 -17.02 12.19 11.15
CA PHE A 486 -15.79 12.05 11.95
C PHE A 486 -15.97 12.57 13.37
N ARG A 487 -16.63 13.73 13.54
CA ARG A 487 -16.90 14.31 14.87
C ARG A 487 -17.85 13.47 15.70
N LEU A 488 -18.94 13.00 15.10
CA LEU A 488 -19.92 12.13 15.76
C LEU A 488 -19.31 10.77 16.17
N ALA A 489 -18.54 10.13 15.27
CA ALA A 489 -17.87 8.88 15.59
C ALA A 489 -16.85 9.05 16.73
N THR A 490 -16.06 10.13 16.70
CA THR A 490 -15.13 10.51 17.78
C THR A 490 -15.84 10.67 19.11
N ALA A 491 -16.97 11.39 19.12
CA ALA A 491 -17.78 11.60 20.32
C ALA A 491 -18.26 10.27 20.91
N LEU A 492 -18.74 9.34 20.07
CA LEU A 492 -19.18 8.00 20.49
C LEU A 492 -18.05 7.15 21.07
N VAL A 493 -16.91 7.01 20.37
CA VAL A 493 -15.81 6.15 20.87
C VAL A 493 -15.19 6.68 22.15
N SER A 494 -15.33 7.99 22.41
CA SER A 494 -14.85 8.61 23.64
C SER A 494 -15.65 8.26 24.89
N ILE A 495 -16.81 7.59 24.74
CA ILE A 495 -17.67 7.18 25.83
C ILE A 495 -17.04 5.99 26.59
N THR A 496 -16.97 6.14 27.90
CA THR A 496 -16.58 5.08 28.84
C THR A 496 -17.42 5.18 30.10
N GLY A 497 -17.77 4.04 30.69
CA GLY A 497 -18.55 3.98 31.93
C GLY A 497 -17.87 3.14 33.00
N SER A 498 -18.15 3.45 34.25
CA SER A 498 -17.69 2.68 35.41
C SER A 498 -18.89 2.00 36.08
N TYR A 499 -18.99 0.69 35.89
CA TYR A 499 -20.08 -0.17 36.35
C TYR A 499 -19.60 -1.19 37.39
N LYS A 500 -20.50 -2.09 37.81
CA LYS A 500 -20.19 -3.29 38.58
C LYS A 500 -20.53 -4.54 37.76
N ASN A 501 -19.69 -5.57 37.83
CA ASN A 501 -20.01 -6.89 37.27
C ASN A 501 -21.02 -7.64 38.17
N ARG A 502 -21.39 -8.88 37.79
CA ARG A 502 -22.35 -9.69 38.56
C ARG A 502 -21.85 -10.03 39.96
N GLU A 503 -20.53 -10.09 40.13
CA GLU A 503 -19.82 -10.35 41.37
C GLU A 503 -19.61 -9.06 42.21
N GLY A 504 -20.13 -7.91 41.75
CA GLY A 504 -20.05 -6.62 42.45
C GLY A 504 -18.71 -5.88 42.31
N GLN A 505 -17.78 -6.41 41.50
CA GLN A 505 -16.46 -5.82 41.27
C GLN A 505 -16.53 -4.69 40.24
N PRO A 506 -15.61 -3.69 40.32
CA PRO A 506 -15.55 -2.61 39.34
C PRO A 506 -15.35 -3.11 37.90
N LEU A 507 -16.21 -2.65 37.00
CA LEU A 507 -16.18 -2.95 35.57
C LEU A 507 -16.07 -1.65 34.78
N ARG A 508 -14.91 -1.40 34.17
CA ARG A 508 -14.77 -0.31 33.20
C ARG A 508 -15.29 -0.78 31.85
N LEU A 509 -16.21 -0.02 31.24
CA LEU A 509 -16.87 -0.38 30.00
C LEU A 509 -16.70 0.74 28.95
N PRO A 510 -15.56 0.78 28.23
CA PRO A 510 -15.39 1.59 27.04
C PRO A 510 -16.40 1.20 25.95
N LEU A 511 -16.73 2.13 25.04
CA LEU A 511 -17.65 1.83 23.93
C LEU A 511 -17.22 0.60 23.11
N ARG A 512 -15.91 0.42 22.90
CA ARG A 512 -15.33 -0.69 22.14
C ARG A 512 -15.79 -2.09 22.60
N CYS A 513 -16.04 -2.29 23.90
CA CYS A 513 -16.53 -3.56 24.46
C CYS A 513 -17.94 -3.93 23.98
N HIS A 514 -18.66 -3.02 23.32
CA HIS A 514 -19.93 -3.31 22.67
C HIS A 514 -19.79 -3.70 21.19
N LEU A 515 -18.63 -3.41 20.59
CA LEU A 515 -18.36 -3.67 19.17
C LEU A 515 -17.79 -5.07 18.95
N GLU A 516 -16.91 -5.50 19.85
CA GLU A 516 -16.18 -6.77 19.73
C GLU A 516 -15.92 -7.44 21.08
N PRO A 517 -15.64 -8.75 21.11
CA PRO A 517 -15.39 -9.51 22.33
C PRO A 517 -14.02 -9.17 22.93
N VAL A 518 -13.91 -7.98 23.52
CA VAL A 518 -12.71 -7.51 24.20
C VAL A 518 -13.03 -7.04 25.62
N THR A 519 -12.09 -7.28 26.53
CA THR A 519 -12.09 -6.72 27.88
C THR A 519 -10.97 -5.70 28.04
N PHE A 520 -11.22 -4.67 28.84
CA PHE A 520 -10.23 -3.63 29.14
C PHE A 520 -9.49 -3.96 30.43
N ASP A 521 -8.20 -4.25 30.33
CA ASP A 521 -7.34 -4.45 31.50
C ASP A 521 -6.96 -3.09 32.08
N THR A 522 -7.62 -2.71 33.17
CA THR A 522 -7.38 -1.44 33.87
C THR A 522 -5.97 -1.29 34.44
N ARG A 523 -5.26 -2.40 34.71
CA ARG A 523 -3.89 -2.36 35.26
C ARG A 523 -2.87 -2.09 34.17
N ARG A 524 -3.08 -2.67 32.99
CA ARG A 524 -2.17 -2.53 31.84
C ARG A 524 -2.55 -1.41 30.90
N GLY A 525 -3.80 -0.94 30.94
CA GLY A 525 -4.33 0.04 29.99
C GLY A 525 -4.56 -0.54 28.59
N THR A 526 -4.68 -1.86 28.46
CA THR A 526 -4.69 -2.57 27.17
C THR A 526 -5.97 -3.36 26.97
N PHE A 527 -6.33 -3.62 25.71
CA PHE A 527 -7.43 -4.53 25.37
C PHE A 527 -6.94 -5.97 25.20
N GLN A 528 -7.74 -6.93 25.64
CA GLN A 528 -7.51 -8.35 25.45
C GLN A 528 -8.77 -8.99 24.89
N TRP A 529 -8.59 -9.99 24.03
CA TRP A 529 -9.71 -10.82 23.59
C TRP A 529 -10.38 -11.49 24.80
N ASP A 530 -11.71 -11.45 24.83
CA ASP A 530 -12.53 -12.15 25.80
C ASP A 530 -12.75 -13.59 25.31
N ASP A 531 -12.07 -14.56 25.93
CA ASP A 531 -12.20 -15.98 25.56
C ASP A 531 -13.64 -16.50 25.81
N ASN A 532 -14.44 -15.81 26.65
CA ASN A 532 -15.86 -16.08 26.88
C ASN A 532 -16.69 -14.81 26.66
N PRO A 533 -17.03 -14.48 25.39
CA PRO A 533 -17.67 -13.23 25.03
C PRO A 533 -18.85 -12.87 25.92
N SER A 534 -18.70 -11.80 26.69
CA SER A 534 -19.79 -11.28 27.51
C SER A 534 -21.00 -10.83 26.67
N ASN A 535 -22.19 -10.79 27.27
CA ASN A 535 -23.39 -10.19 26.65
C ASN A 535 -23.28 -8.66 26.44
N HIS A 536 -22.10 -8.05 26.65
CA HIS A 536 -21.87 -6.64 26.36
C HIS A 536 -21.70 -6.37 24.86
N VAL A 537 -21.23 -7.36 24.09
CA VAL A 537 -21.10 -7.27 22.63
C VAL A 537 -22.49 -7.27 22.00
N VAL A 538 -22.84 -6.15 21.36
CA VAL A 538 -24.15 -5.96 20.72
C VAL A 538 -24.02 -5.62 19.23
N TRP A 539 -22.79 -5.58 18.71
CA TRP A 539 -22.57 -5.39 17.29
C TRP A 539 -23.26 -6.47 16.45
N HIS A 540 -23.95 -6.01 15.41
CA HIS A 540 -24.48 -6.85 14.35
C HIS A 540 -24.25 -6.16 13.01
N GLU A 541 -24.25 -6.93 11.92
CA GLU A 541 -24.34 -6.35 10.58
C GLU A 541 -25.77 -5.82 10.39
N GLY A 542 -25.93 -4.57 9.91
CA GLY A 542 -27.26 -3.99 9.67
C GLY A 542 -27.35 -2.50 9.98
N ASP A 543 -28.54 -2.09 10.44
CA ASP A 543 -28.91 -0.71 10.74
C ASP A 543 -28.07 -0.12 11.89
N PHE A 544 -27.39 0.99 11.62
CA PHE A 544 -26.56 1.70 12.60
C PHE A 544 -27.40 2.28 13.75
N VAL A 545 -28.64 2.68 13.49
CA VAL A 545 -29.55 3.20 14.53
C VAL A 545 -29.88 2.10 15.55
N ASP A 546 -30.09 0.87 15.10
CA ASP A 546 -30.31 -0.28 15.98
C ASP A 546 -29.11 -0.59 16.85
N LEU A 547 -27.91 -0.52 16.29
CA LEU A 547 -26.68 -0.67 17.06
C LEU A 547 -26.59 0.34 18.20
N LEU A 548 -26.79 1.63 17.91
CA LEU A 548 -26.71 2.68 18.94
C LEU A 548 -27.77 2.47 20.03
N ASN A 549 -29.00 2.12 19.64
CA ASN A 549 -30.08 1.77 20.57
C ASN A 549 -29.74 0.54 21.42
N ALA A 550 -29.11 -0.50 20.84
CA ALA A 550 -28.69 -1.70 21.54
C ALA A 550 -27.57 -1.40 22.55
N ILE A 551 -26.59 -0.57 22.17
CA ILE A 551 -25.51 -0.09 23.06
C ILE A 551 -26.11 0.64 24.26
N PHE A 552 -26.99 1.62 24.01
CA PHE A 552 -27.60 2.40 25.07
C PHE A 552 -28.47 1.55 25.99
N THR A 553 -29.25 0.62 25.42
CA THR A 553 -30.03 -0.36 26.20
C THR A 553 -29.14 -1.20 27.09
N ARG A 554 -28.00 -1.69 26.58
CA ARG A 554 -27.06 -2.49 27.37
C ARG A 554 -26.46 -1.69 28.52
N ARG A 555 -26.12 -0.42 28.29
CA ARG A 555 -25.60 0.51 29.30
C ARG A 555 -26.62 0.82 30.41
N LEU A 556 -27.89 1.04 30.05
CA LEU A 556 -28.98 1.21 31.02
C LEU A 556 -29.17 -0.03 31.90
N LEU A 557 -29.09 -1.23 31.30
CA LEU A 557 -29.16 -2.48 32.06
C LEU A 557 -28.00 -2.60 33.04
N CYS A 558 -26.78 -2.29 32.62
CA CYS A 558 -25.59 -2.30 33.48
C CYS A 558 -25.70 -1.27 34.62
N ALA A 559 -26.20 -0.06 34.36
CA ALA A 559 -26.44 0.96 35.39
C ALA A 559 -27.43 0.47 36.44
N THR A 560 -28.56 -0.09 35.98
CA THR A 560 -29.62 -0.64 36.85
C THR A 560 -29.10 -1.80 37.71
N GLN A 561 -28.34 -2.73 37.11
CA GLN A 561 -27.74 -3.87 37.83
C GLN A 561 -26.67 -3.43 38.84
N SER A 562 -25.96 -2.34 38.55
CA SER A 562 -24.95 -1.77 39.44
C SER A 562 -25.56 -0.94 40.59
N GLY A 563 -26.88 -0.70 40.56
CA GLY A 563 -27.60 0.10 41.54
C GLY A 563 -27.44 1.61 41.35
N PHE A 564 -27.04 2.09 40.16
CA PHE A 564 -26.94 3.52 39.90
C PHE A 564 -28.29 4.13 39.59
N SER A 565 -28.55 5.31 40.17
CA SER A 565 -29.72 6.14 39.85
C SER A 565 -29.57 6.88 38.52
N GLU A 566 -28.35 6.99 37.99
CA GLU A 566 -27.98 7.74 36.78
C GLU A 566 -27.01 6.92 35.92
N LEU A 567 -26.79 7.33 34.67
CA LEU A 567 -25.78 6.69 33.83
C LEU A 567 -24.37 7.15 34.28
N PRO A 568 -23.49 6.23 34.75
CA PRO A 568 -22.13 6.57 35.18
C PRO A 568 -21.16 6.79 34.00
N ASP A 569 -21.71 7.19 32.85
CA ASP A 569 -20.98 7.37 31.61
C ASP A 569 -20.35 8.75 31.55
N HIS A 570 -19.10 8.79 31.10
CA HIS A 570 -18.38 10.00 30.79
C HIS A 570 -17.85 9.90 29.37
N ALA A 571 -17.66 11.05 28.74
CA ALA A 571 -17.09 11.15 27.41
C ALA A 571 -16.01 12.23 27.42
N ALA A 572 -14.87 11.93 26.81
CA ALA A 572 -13.79 12.90 26.70
C ALA A 572 -14.11 14.00 25.66
N TYR A 573 -14.97 13.70 24.68
CA TYR A 573 -15.28 14.60 23.58
C TYR A 573 -16.80 14.70 23.39
N PRO A 574 -17.42 15.87 23.62
CA PRO A 574 -18.82 16.08 23.31
C PRO A 574 -19.04 16.21 21.80
N ALA A 575 -20.19 15.75 21.33
CA ALA A 575 -20.68 16.01 19.99
C ALA A 575 -21.28 17.42 19.92
N PRO A 576 -20.94 18.25 18.92
CA PRO A 576 -21.64 19.50 18.66
C PRO A 576 -23.13 19.26 18.43
N LEU A 577 -24.00 20.10 18.99
CA LEU A 577 -25.45 19.92 18.85
C LEU A 577 -25.90 19.95 17.37
N GLY A 578 -25.30 20.82 16.55
CA GLY A 578 -25.56 20.86 15.11
C GLY A 578 -25.28 19.54 14.38
N ASP A 579 -24.22 18.82 14.77
CA ASP A 579 -23.89 17.52 14.18
C ASP A 579 -24.92 16.44 14.58
N VAL A 580 -25.39 16.49 15.84
CA VAL A 580 -26.45 15.58 16.31
C VAL A 580 -27.77 15.86 15.59
N VAL A 581 -28.08 17.13 15.31
CA VAL A 581 -29.23 17.51 14.48
C VAL A 581 -29.08 17.00 13.05
N ALA A 582 -27.89 17.13 12.44
CA ALA A 582 -27.63 16.55 11.13
C ALA A 582 -27.84 15.02 11.09
N PHE A 583 -27.44 14.30 12.16
CA PHE A 583 -27.73 12.88 12.30
C PHE A 583 -29.23 12.59 12.39
N LEU A 584 -29.98 13.37 13.19
CA LEU A 584 -31.43 13.26 13.34
C LEU A 584 -32.18 13.50 12.02
N ASP A 585 -31.70 14.44 11.21
CA ASP A 585 -32.31 14.88 9.96
C ASP A 585 -31.86 14.06 8.73
N HIS A 586 -31.19 12.92 8.93
CA HIS A 586 -30.67 12.05 7.87
C HIS A 586 -29.66 12.73 6.92
N GLN A 587 -28.89 13.68 7.44
CA GLN A 587 -27.84 14.39 6.68
C GLN A 587 -26.45 13.78 6.87
N THR A 588 -26.36 12.63 7.54
CA THR A 588 -25.11 11.88 7.77
C THR A 588 -25.12 10.54 7.06
N ASP A 589 -23.94 10.06 6.66
CA ASP A 589 -23.76 8.68 6.19
C ASP A 589 -23.54 7.72 7.36
N ASP A 590 -24.58 6.95 7.70
CA ASP A 590 -24.56 5.96 8.78
C ASP A 590 -23.54 4.82 8.54
N ALA A 591 -23.31 4.42 7.29
CA ALA A 591 -22.33 3.38 6.98
C ALA A 591 -20.90 3.91 7.18
N ARG A 592 -20.64 5.16 6.79
CA ARG A 592 -19.38 5.84 7.07
C ARG A 592 -19.15 6.03 8.56
N LEU A 593 -20.18 6.41 9.32
CA LEU A 593 -20.13 6.51 10.79
C LEU A 593 -19.73 5.18 11.43
N ALA A 594 -20.35 4.09 10.99
CA ALA A 594 -20.05 2.75 11.46
C ALA A 594 -18.59 2.34 11.19
N ASP A 595 -18.09 2.60 9.97
CA ASP A 595 -16.70 2.34 9.60
C ASP A 595 -15.70 3.18 10.41
N LEU A 596 -15.97 4.48 10.60
CA LEU A 596 -15.16 5.38 11.41
C LEU A 596 -15.15 4.98 12.89
N LEU A 597 -16.29 4.50 13.41
CA LEU A 597 -16.40 4.01 14.79
C LEU A 597 -15.42 2.86 15.06
N TRP A 598 -15.30 1.92 14.12
CA TRP A 598 -14.34 0.81 14.21
C TRP A 598 -12.89 1.27 14.12
N GLY A 599 -12.58 2.27 13.30
CA GLY A 599 -11.21 2.80 13.20
C GLY A 599 -10.79 3.62 14.43
N LEU A 600 -11.69 4.49 14.91
CA LEU A 600 -11.39 5.41 16.02
C LEU A 600 -11.38 4.72 17.39
N CYS A 601 -12.02 3.56 17.54
CA CYS A 601 -11.99 2.81 18.80
C CYS A 601 -10.59 2.21 19.11
N LEU A 602 -9.68 2.19 18.12
CA LEU A 602 -8.31 1.70 18.25
C LEU A 602 -7.37 2.74 18.87
N VAL A 603 -7.76 4.02 18.84
CA VAL A 603 -7.06 5.14 19.50
C VAL A 603 -7.10 4.97 21.02
N ASP A 604 -6.05 5.42 21.72
CA ASP A 604 -6.01 5.40 23.18
C ASP A 604 -6.96 6.45 23.77
N TRP A 605 -8.02 5.98 24.44
CA TRP A 605 -8.97 6.80 25.19
C TRP A 605 -8.77 6.74 26.72
N SER A 606 -7.74 6.04 27.19
CA SER A 606 -7.53 5.75 28.60
C SER A 606 -6.94 6.91 29.40
N SER A 607 -6.12 7.75 28.75
CA SER A 607 -5.49 8.92 29.37
C SER A 607 -6.33 10.20 29.18
N PRO A 608 -6.59 10.99 30.23
CA PRO A 608 -7.14 12.33 30.07
C PRO A 608 -6.13 13.14 29.24
N GLY A 609 -6.58 13.70 28.12
CA GLY A 609 -5.71 14.40 27.17
C GLY A 609 -4.87 15.46 27.87
N ARG A 610 -3.62 15.65 27.43
CA ARG A 610 -2.82 16.80 27.84
C ARG A 610 -3.56 18.07 27.39
N GLN A 611 -3.27 19.22 27.99
CA GLN A 611 -3.90 20.50 27.62
C GLN A 611 -3.76 20.85 26.12
N GLU A 612 -2.73 20.27 25.45
CA GLU A 612 -2.49 20.31 24.00
C GLU A 612 -3.43 19.42 23.16
N ASP A 613 -4.19 18.48 23.75
CA ASP A 613 -5.26 17.67 23.12
C ASP A 613 -6.60 18.42 23.04
N SER A 614 -6.58 19.74 23.17
CA SER A 614 -7.77 20.56 23.01
C SER A 614 -8.32 20.43 21.59
N LEU A 615 -9.63 20.17 21.49
CA LEU A 615 -10.35 20.08 20.21
C LEU A 615 -10.02 21.27 19.31
N PRO A 616 -9.93 21.07 17.98
CA PRO A 616 -9.84 22.17 17.04
C PRO A 616 -10.97 23.17 17.31
N ALA A 617 -10.68 24.48 17.22
CA ALA A 617 -11.69 25.51 17.43
C ALA A 617 -12.93 25.34 16.50
N THR A 618 -12.75 24.66 15.37
CA THR A 618 -13.78 24.31 14.38
C THR A 618 -14.83 23.30 14.88
N TRP A 619 -14.54 22.57 15.95
CA TRP A 619 -15.52 21.68 16.61
C TRP A 619 -16.42 22.44 17.59
N ARG A 620 -16.15 23.72 17.81
CA ARG A 620 -17.07 24.59 18.55
C ARG A 620 -18.13 25.07 17.55
N ASP A 621 -19.38 24.80 17.88
CA ASP A 621 -20.54 25.22 17.09
C ASP A 621 -20.43 26.73 16.78
N PRO A 622 -20.45 27.15 15.49
CA PRO A 622 -20.38 28.56 15.10
C PRO A 622 -21.52 29.43 15.65
N GLY A 623 -22.57 28.85 16.24
CA GLY A 623 -23.58 29.58 16.98
C GLY A 623 -25.01 29.27 16.55
N ASP A 624 -25.87 29.12 17.56
CA ASP A 624 -27.32 29.38 17.66
C ASP A 624 -28.32 28.92 16.58
N LEU A 625 -27.94 28.27 15.48
CA LEU A 625 -28.88 27.96 14.39
C LEU A 625 -29.52 26.55 14.43
N ALA A 626 -28.88 25.55 15.05
CA ALA A 626 -29.42 24.19 15.06
C ALA A 626 -30.60 24.06 16.05
N THR A 627 -31.79 23.68 15.58
CA THR A 627 -32.97 23.47 16.43
C THR A 627 -33.29 21.97 16.51
N PRO A 628 -32.95 21.30 17.62
CA PRO A 628 -33.20 19.86 17.76
C PRO A 628 -34.69 19.56 17.91
N SER A 629 -35.09 18.33 17.56
CA SER A 629 -36.48 17.90 17.73
C SER A 629 -36.90 17.92 19.21
N ALA A 630 -38.17 18.24 19.46
CA ALA A 630 -38.72 18.28 20.81
C ALA A 630 -38.65 16.90 21.50
N LEU A 631 -38.85 15.81 20.75
CA LEU A 631 -38.69 14.46 21.28
C LEU A 631 -37.26 14.22 21.76
N PHE A 632 -36.26 14.47 20.90
CA PHE A 632 -34.85 14.31 21.28
C PHE A 632 -34.50 15.14 22.52
N SER A 633 -34.93 16.41 22.55
CA SER A 633 -34.65 17.33 23.66
C SER A 633 -35.21 16.80 25.00
N LEU A 634 -36.45 16.30 25.02
CA LEU A 634 -37.05 15.69 26.21
C LEU A 634 -36.27 14.45 26.67
N LEU A 635 -35.94 13.56 25.75
CA LEU A 635 -35.24 12.32 26.06
C LEU A 635 -33.82 12.62 26.56
N ARG A 636 -33.15 13.60 25.95
CA ARG A 636 -31.76 13.92 26.26
C ARG A 636 -31.58 14.59 27.61
N LEU A 637 -32.52 15.44 28.03
CA LEU A 637 -32.57 16.00 29.38
C LEU A 637 -32.77 14.90 30.43
N LEU A 638 -33.66 13.95 30.17
CA LEU A 638 -33.93 12.83 31.08
C LEU A 638 -32.70 11.96 31.33
N PHE A 639 -31.89 11.72 30.28
CA PHE A 639 -30.70 10.87 30.34
C PHE A 639 -29.39 11.67 30.39
N ALA A 640 -29.42 12.89 30.94
CA ALA A 640 -28.24 13.72 31.13
C ALA A 640 -27.17 13.00 31.97
N ARG A 641 -25.91 13.01 31.51
CA ARG A 641 -24.80 12.39 32.24
C ARG A 641 -24.30 13.33 33.34
N PRO A 642 -23.72 12.81 34.44
CA PRO A 642 -23.21 13.64 35.53
C PRO A 642 -22.25 14.76 35.08
N SER A 643 -21.42 14.50 34.07
CA SER A 643 -20.48 15.49 33.52
C SER A 643 -21.15 16.62 32.73
N GLU A 644 -22.41 16.47 32.36
CA GLU A 644 -23.15 17.38 31.46
C GLU A 644 -24.18 18.22 32.22
N GLN A 645 -24.69 17.69 33.34
CA GLN A 645 -25.83 18.26 34.09
C GLN A 645 -25.59 19.69 34.57
N GLY A 646 -24.36 20.10 34.84
CA GLY A 646 -24.06 21.45 35.29
C GLY A 646 -24.76 21.77 36.61
N SER A 647 -25.77 22.64 36.57
CA SER A 647 -26.63 23.00 37.72
C SER A 647 -27.94 22.22 37.80
N LEU A 648 -28.24 21.34 36.83
CA LEU A 648 -29.44 20.51 36.84
C LEU A 648 -29.35 19.45 37.95
N ALA A 649 -30.47 19.22 38.64
CA ALA A 649 -30.56 18.17 39.64
C ALA A 649 -30.49 16.78 38.98
N PRO A 650 -29.91 15.78 39.66
CA PRO A 650 -29.91 14.39 39.22
C PRO A 650 -31.31 13.88 38.89
N ILE A 651 -31.48 13.23 37.73
CA ILE A 651 -32.77 12.71 37.28
C ILE A 651 -32.71 11.18 37.27
N PRO A 652 -33.45 10.49 38.16
CA PRO A 652 -33.37 9.04 38.21
C PRO A 652 -33.81 8.36 36.91
N LEU A 653 -33.05 7.34 36.50
CA LEU A 653 -33.22 6.60 35.25
C LEU A 653 -34.60 5.96 35.12
N VAL A 654 -35.21 6.13 33.95
CA VAL A 654 -36.45 5.43 33.57
C VAL A 654 -36.21 4.69 32.25
N PRO A 655 -35.64 3.46 32.28
CA PRO A 655 -35.30 2.70 31.06
C PRO A 655 -36.49 2.44 30.12
N ALA A 656 -37.73 2.46 30.64
CA ALA A 656 -38.94 2.34 29.84
C ALA A 656 -39.08 3.45 28.79
N VAL A 657 -38.60 4.67 29.08
CA VAL A 657 -38.65 5.79 28.13
C VAL A 657 -37.84 5.48 26.87
N HIS A 658 -36.60 5.03 27.03
CA HIS A 658 -35.76 4.63 25.91
C HIS A 658 -36.37 3.43 25.16
N ARG A 659 -36.87 2.41 25.87
CA ARG A 659 -37.50 1.23 25.23
C ARG A 659 -38.66 1.61 24.32
N TRP A 660 -39.52 2.54 24.73
CA TRP A 660 -40.63 3.01 23.87
C TRP A 660 -40.13 3.77 22.65
N ALA A 661 -39.16 4.67 22.81
CA ALA A 661 -38.60 5.45 21.71
C ALA A 661 -37.87 4.56 20.69
N ALA A 662 -37.03 3.63 21.17
CA ALA A 662 -36.31 2.66 20.34
C ALA A 662 -37.24 1.66 19.63
N ALA A 663 -38.47 1.48 20.11
CA ALA A 663 -39.52 0.72 19.42
C ALA A 663 -40.34 1.57 18.41
N GLY A 664 -39.96 2.83 18.19
CA GLY A 664 -40.67 3.75 17.29
C GLY A 664 -41.91 4.40 17.90
N ASN A 665 -42.12 4.32 19.22
CA ASN A 665 -43.26 4.94 19.91
C ASN A 665 -42.84 6.20 20.68
N GLY A 666 -42.61 7.28 19.94
CA GLY A 666 -42.22 8.58 20.52
C GLY A 666 -43.32 9.24 21.35
N LEU A 667 -44.60 8.95 21.07
CA LEU A 667 -45.71 9.44 21.88
C LEU A 667 -45.68 8.89 23.32
N ALA A 668 -45.53 7.57 23.47
CA ALA A 668 -45.41 6.94 24.78
C ALA A 668 -44.13 7.37 25.51
N ALA A 669 -43.01 7.46 24.78
CA ALA A 669 -41.74 7.88 25.33
C ALA A 669 -41.77 9.33 25.84
N SER A 670 -42.29 10.27 25.05
CA SER A 670 -42.37 11.70 25.41
C SER A 670 -43.32 11.96 26.59
N ARG A 671 -44.46 11.27 26.66
CA ARG A 671 -45.38 11.35 27.80
C ARG A 671 -44.70 10.96 29.10
N LEU A 672 -44.03 9.81 29.10
CA LEU A 672 -43.34 9.30 30.28
C LEU A 672 -42.12 10.16 30.66
N ALA A 673 -41.37 10.65 29.66
CA ALA A 673 -40.28 11.59 29.87
C ALA A 673 -40.78 12.89 30.52
N ALA A 674 -41.85 13.50 29.99
CA ALA A 674 -42.40 14.74 30.53
C ALA A 674 -42.94 14.57 31.95
N GLN A 675 -43.59 13.44 32.26
CA GLN A 675 -44.02 13.11 33.62
C GLN A 675 -42.83 13.01 34.57
N ARG A 676 -41.75 12.34 34.14
CA ARG A 676 -40.56 12.16 34.98
C ARG A 676 -39.82 13.48 35.23
N LEU A 677 -39.67 14.30 34.21
CA LEU A 677 -39.07 15.64 34.34
C LEU A 677 -39.85 16.51 35.34
N ARG A 678 -41.19 16.52 35.28
CA ARG A 678 -42.02 17.25 36.26
C ARG A 678 -41.84 16.74 37.69
N ALA A 679 -41.69 15.43 37.86
CA ALA A 679 -41.43 14.82 39.17
C ALA A 679 -40.02 15.13 39.71
N SER A 680 -39.14 15.70 38.88
CA SER A 680 -37.81 16.18 39.21
C SER A 680 -37.71 17.71 39.12
N ASP A 681 -38.83 18.43 39.30
CA ASP A 681 -38.93 19.90 39.28
C ASP A 681 -38.52 20.60 37.97
N LEU A 682 -38.41 19.85 36.87
CA LEU A 682 -38.18 20.38 35.53
C LEU A 682 -39.50 20.33 34.75
N ALA A 683 -40.19 21.46 34.63
CA ALA A 683 -41.51 21.52 33.99
C ALA A 683 -41.41 21.72 32.46
N PRO A 684 -41.62 20.68 31.62
CA PRO A 684 -41.51 20.85 30.18
C PRO A 684 -42.72 21.63 29.65
N ALA A 685 -42.48 22.47 28.65
CA ALA A 685 -43.51 23.24 27.94
C ALA A 685 -44.50 22.32 27.20
N LEU A 686 -44.01 21.18 26.71
CA LEU A 686 -44.80 20.17 26.00
C LEU A 686 -45.15 18.99 26.92
N GLY A 687 -46.39 18.49 26.84
CA GLY A 687 -46.83 17.32 27.60
C GLY A 687 -46.58 15.98 26.91
N SER A 688 -46.48 16.01 25.59
CA SER A 688 -46.16 14.86 24.73
C SER A 688 -45.80 15.36 23.33
N VAL A 689 -45.08 14.55 22.58
CA VAL A 689 -44.68 14.81 21.19
C VAL A 689 -45.09 13.60 20.35
N ASP A 690 -45.86 13.84 19.30
CA ASP A 690 -46.44 12.80 18.45
C ASP A 690 -45.50 12.44 17.28
N ILE A 691 -44.45 11.69 17.58
CA ILE A 691 -43.45 11.22 16.61
C ILE A 691 -43.40 9.69 16.65
N HIS A 692 -43.37 9.06 15.48
CA HIS A 692 -43.44 7.60 15.33
C HIS A 692 -42.39 7.04 14.37
N GLY A 693 -42.20 5.73 14.44
CA GLY A 693 -41.36 4.98 13.51
C GLY A 693 -39.89 5.39 13.59
N GLU A 694 -39.28 5.60 12.43
CA GLU A 694 -37.85 5.82 12.29
C GLU A 694 -37.35 7.08 13.00
N ALA A 695 -38.10 8.18 12.93
CA ALA A 695 -37.73 9.43 13.60
C ALA A 695 -37.66 9.26 15.13
N ALA A 696 -38.54 8.44 15.73
CA ALA A 696 -38.48 8.12 17.15
C ALA A 696 -37.30 7.18 17.49
N ARG A 697 -37.03 6.18 16.64
CA ARG A 697 -35.88 5.25 16.79
C ARG A 697 -34.54 6.00 16.73
N ARG A 698 -34.41 6.92 15.79
CA ARG A 698 -33.21 7.75 15.59
C ARG A 698 -33.03 8.77 16.71
N ALA A 699 -34.13 9.37 17.21
CA ALA A 699 -34.09 10.20 18.40
C ALA A 699 -33.65 9.44 19.65
N ALA A 700 -34.04 8.16 19.79
CA ALA A 700 -33.55 7.30 20.87
C ALA A 700 -32.04 7.02 20.74
N ALA A 701 -31.59 6.67 19.53
CA ALA A 701 -30.18 6.40 19.25
C ALA A 701 -29.30 7.62 19.51
N ALA A 702 -29.78 8.81 19.14
CA ALA A 702 -29.04 10.07 19.30
C ALA A 702 -28.73 10.43 20.78
N ILE A 703 -29.45 9.86 21.75
CA ILE A 703 -29.18 10.06 23.19
C ILE A 703 -27.78 9.54 23.57
N LEU A 704 -27.26 8.56 22.81
CA LEU A 704 -25.93 8.04 23.03
C LEU A 704 -24.83 9.07 22.70
N PHE A 705 -25.10 10.13 21.93
CA PHE A 705 -24.11 11.19 21.72
C PHE A 705 -23.91 12.03 23.00
N PRO A 706 -22.67 12.16 23.51
CA PRO A 706 -22.37 13.10 24.59
C PRO A 706 -22.62 14.52 24.12
N LEU A 707 -23.14 15.37 24.99
CA LEU A 707 -23.32 16.79 24.71
C LEU A 707 -22.44 17.63 25.62
N SER A 708 -22.10 18.84 25.18
CA SER A 708 -21.47 19.80 26.08
C SER A 708 -22.48 20.28 27.12
N ARG A 709 -22.00 20.74 28.28
CA ARG A 709 -22.85 21.36 29.31
C ARG A 709 -23.69 22.52 28.72
N ARG A 710 -23.07 23.34 27.87
CA ARG A 710 -23.73 24.47 27.20
C ARG A 710 -24.88 23.99 26.30
N ASP A 711 -24.67 22.93 25.54
CA ASP A 711 -25.71 22.39 24.67
C ASP A 711 -26.86 21.78 25.46
N LEU A 712 -26.57 21.12 26.58
CA LEU A 712 -27.62 20.59 27.46
C LEU A 712 -28.45 21.71 28.12
N GLU A 713 -27.79 22.78 28.59
CA GLU A 713 -28.46 23.99 29.10
C GLU A 713 -29.35 24.62 28.02
N ARG A 714 -28.86 24.70 26.78
CA ARG A 714 -29.65 25.16 25.63
C ARG A 714 -30.88 24.30 25.36
N LEU A 715 -30.76 22.96 25.46
CA LEU A 715 -31.92 22.07 25.36
C LEU A 715 -32.95 22.34 26.46
N ALA A 716 -32.49 22.61 27.68
CA ALA A 716 -33.35 22.95 28.81
C ALA A 716 -34.11 24.26 28.55
N ASP A 717 -33.42 25.30 28.08
CA ASP A 717 -34.03 26.60 27.76
C ASP A 717 -35.07 26.51 26.64
N LEU A 718 -34.85 25.63 25.66
CA LEU A 718 -35.77 25.45 24.54
C LEU A 718 -37.07 24.74 24.92
N ILE A 719 -37.04 23.82 25.90
CA ILE A 719 -38.16 22.92 26.16
C ILE A 719 -38.77 23.02 27.56
N LEU A 720 -38.10 23.62 28.52
CA LEU A 720 -38.64 23.87 29.86
C LEU A 720 -39.36 25.21 29.90
N LYS A 721 -40.37 25.31 30.77
CA LYS A 721 -41.01 26.58 31.05
C LYS A 721 -40.05 27.50 31.82
N PRO A 722 -40.07 28.83 31.59
CA PRO A 722 -39.31 29.76 32.41
C PRO A 722 -39.67 29.54 33.88
N GLN A 723 -38.68 29.40 34.75
CA GLN A 723 -38.94 29.38 36.18
C GLN A 723 -39.48 30.76 36.58
N THR A 724 -40.79 30.88 36.77
CA THR A 724 -41.36 32.04 37.47
C THR A 724 -40.73 32.09 38.85
N GLN A 725 -39.87 33.08 39.11
CA GLN A 725 -39.44 33.41 40.46
C GLN A 725 -40.70 33.55 41.32
N ARG A 726 -40.88 32.60 42.24
CA ARG A 726 -41.84 32.79 43.33
C ARG A 726 -41.28 33.93 44.18
N VAL A 727 -41.88 35.12 44.04
CA VAL A 727 -41.71 36.25 44.94
C VAL A 727 -42.16 35.86 46.35
#